data_AF-A0A932V487-F1
#
_entry.id   AF-A0A932V487-F1
#
_cell.length_a   1.000
_cell.length_b   1.000
_cell.length_c   1.000
_cell.angle_alpha   90.00
_cell.angle_beta   90.00
_cell.angle_gamma   90.00
#
_symmetry.space_group_name_H-M   'P 1'
#
loop_
_entity.id
_entity.type
_entity.pdbx_description
1 polymer ?
#
loop_
_entity_poly.entity_id
_entity_poly.type
_entity_poly.pdbx_seq_one_letter_code
_entity_poly.pdbx_strand_id
1 'polypeptide(L)'
;MALASSRRTLLLAALLGVLACAAALLAWQGKMAFWTPSDRAFDPAAWAWRSEEHWAVGQTAQDLAEMLCFAAKEKPEGYEVRTVPGPRPHTYRIQVKGPRLGAGLEQEVELHHFLWDPQDYAAYVKGLQSALHLEPAAVQEGLAQNTLERLLKPLPAELERTQQEVSKALNASPASAEPHEAAAAVLSAFGLFSEAGAYTDHRRLLCRMSAHLAMASALRPGAAGPAAAFASSALLHLSGQSAAAMKAVEALRGQPGAPPAPWLNALSMCITGDYRLAGEAKSVSLAEALASFRTRGEHRTPEEAFEWIQQVGAQALPDYLQHAAYHWSLGVQVGHRVTGPALQVDLDHLRQIQEARGKRSGWGRKDWCAALNVLPGRAYDPAQHRLEVLDWGAWAQRFQAQLLDDMEHRMTFLMESFGSKPDGEAFLDAMVSQYEDLDQFPVFQVRCAKYRPGSYAGAIRRAAKLLAAHPEAVSDSNFVCLSMPKEAWVPPAALPRYGQWLSVPVPFGTAYNLGYRSREMPEWTHATLATRKPYQDMRPWDLWLTKSIVGLRFGKGHPTPEAVEELYGPIKAFAPKLYLDWMAGAYDEDSPERLKVVAQLAEIDPSEQFVLARLFLHQGREKEALEAFLRGFNEDRDRVRVSNGMRWAVAALYRQGRVGLAEEIASDCAETGSARGLMTFSLLRELQGRYKEAEAAFQDMDARYGRSDGAEAFGMYMRCASKDPRMKQRFEEELRRIFPAGIQPFDAARAPLPPRTGVTLATTPAWVEKRGLQRGAVIVAIEGRRIENQAQYLALREVGLDDELDLVVFQNGRYQPLKISVPSRRFGVNLADYRAN
;
A
#
# COMPACT_ATOMS: atom_id res chain seq x y z
N MET A 1 -48.63 9.44 55.55
CA MET A 1 -47.54 10.20 54.87
C MET A 1 -46.63 9.36 53.99
N ALA A 2 -46.37 8.07 54.28
CA ALA A 2 -45.47 7.23 53.45
C ALA A 2 -45.99 6.90 52.02
N LEU A 3 -47.31 6.81 51.80
CA LEU A 3 -47.89 6.54 50.48
C LEU A 3 -47.84 7.74 49.51
N ALA A 4 -47.65 8.97 50.02
CA ALA A 4 -47.59 10.18 49.20
C ALA A 4 -46.18 10.42 48.62
N SER A 5 -45.11 9.95 49.28
CA SER A 5 -43.75 10.11 48.73
C SER A 5 -43.48 9.11 47.61
N SER A 6 -43.95 7.86 47.71
CA SER A 6 -43.71 6.84 46.68
C SER A 6 -44.38 7.21 45.33
N ARG A 7 -45.56 7.83 45.37
CA ARG A 7 -46.24 8.33 44.16
C ARG A 7 -45.48 9.48 43.50
N ARG A 8 -44.84 10.37 44.27
CA ARG A 8 -44.02 11.46 43.73
C ARG A 8 -42.74 10.93 43.07
N THR A 9 -42.09 9.93 43.67
CA THR A 9 -40.89 9.31 43.09
C THR A 9 -41.20 8.55 41.81
N LEU A 10 -42.34 7.84 41.75
CA LEU A 10 -42.82 7.16 40.53
C LEU A 10 -43.18 8.16 39.43
N LEU A 11 -43.85 9.27 39.76
CA LEU A 11 -44.15 10.33 38.80
C LEU A 11 -42.88 10.99 38.25
N LEU A 12 -41.87 11.25 39.10
CA LEU A 12 -40.61 11.84 38.66
C LEU A 12 -39.82 10.91 37.73
N ALA A 13 -39.77 9.61 38.06
CA ALA A 13 -39.13 8.59 37.24
C ALA A 13 -39.83 8.42 35.88
N ALA A 14 -41.17 8.46 35.85
CA ALA A 14 -41.93 8.44 34.62
C ALA A 14 -41.68 9.68 33.76
N LEU A 15 -41.61 10.87 34.38
CA LEU A 15 -41.34 12.13 33.67
C LEU A 15 -39.92 12.16 33.07
N LEU A 16 -38.92 11.66 33.80
CA LEU A 16 -37.56 11.51 33.31
C LEU A 16 -37.47 10.48 32.18
N GLY A 17 -38.21 9.38 32.27
CA GLY A 17 -38.33 8.40 31.19
C GLY A 17 -38.95 9.00 29.92
N VAL A 18 -40.01 9.79 30.05
CA VAL A 18 -40.65 10.50 28.92
C VAL A 18 -39.70 11.54 28.31
N LEU A 19 -38.97 12.30 29.12
CA LEU A 19 -37.98 13.27 28.65
C LEU A 19 -36.80 12.60 27.94
N ALA A 20 -36.31 11.47 28.46
CA ALA A 20 -35.26 10.69 27.81
C ALA A 20 -35.74 10.11 26.47
N CYS A 21 -36.96 9.59 26.41
CA CYS A 21 -37.58 9.14 25.16
C CYS A 21 -37.79 10.29 24.17
N ALA A 22 -38.24 11.47 24.62
CA ALA A 22 -38.41 12.65 23.78
C ALA A 22 -37.07 13.18 23.25
N ALA A 23 -36.02 13.20 24.08
CA ALA A 23 -34.67 13.55 23.65
C ALA A 23 -34.10 12.53 22.65
N ALA A 24 -34.34 11.23 22.86
CA ALA A 24 -33.97 10.18 21.91
C ALA A 24 -34.76 10.30 20.59
N LEU A 25 -36.05 10.64 20.66
CA LEU A 25 -36.90 10.84 19.49
C LEU A 25 -36.52 12.11 18.72
N LEU A 26 -36.14 13.19 19.41
CA LEU A 26 -35.63 14.42 18.81
C LEU A 26 -34.22 14.24 18.24
N ALA A 27 -33.37 13.43 18.87
CA ALA A 27 -32.07 13.04 18.31
C ALA A 27 -32.25 12.12 17.08
N TRP A 28 -33.24 11.23 17.10
CA TRP A 28 -33.61 10.39 15.95
C TRP A 28 -34.27 11.19 14.83
N GLN A 29 -35.18 12.11 15.16
CA GLN A 29 -35.79 13.04 14.21
C GLN A 29 -34.79 14.07 13.68
N GLY A 30 -33.83 14.54 14.47
CA GLY A 30 -32.71 15.34 14.01
C GLY A 30 -31.83 14.54 13.03
N LYS A 31 -31.57 13.26 13.32
CA LYS A 31 -30.88 12.33 12.40
C LYS A 31 -31.69 12.07 11.11
N MET A 32 -33.03 12.06 11.17
CA MET A 32 -33.91 11.85 10.01
C MET A 32 -34.16 13.14 9.21
N ALA A 33 -34.25 14.31 9.87
CA ALA A 33 -34.50 15.61 9.27
C ALA A 33 -33.27 16.19 8.53
N PHE A 34 -32.09 15.61 8.75
CA PHE A 34 -30.90 15.85 7.92
C PHE A 34 -31.01 15.25 6.49
N TRP A 35 -32.06 14.48 6.22
CA TRP A 35 -32.39 13.94 4.91
C TRP A 35 -33.81 14.36 4.51
N THR A 36 -33.93 15.55 3.92
CA THR A 36 -35.02 15.77 2.99
C THR A 36 -34.86 14.78 1.81
N PRO A 37 -35.94 14.17 1.29
CA PRO A 37 -35.92 13.30 0.09
C PRO A 37 -35.48 13.99 -1.22
N SER A 38 -34.72 15.08 -1.15
CA SER A 38 -34.17 15.80 -2.29
C SER A 38 -32.91 15.17 -2.87
N ASP A 39 -32.31 14.18 -2.18
CA ASP A 39 -31.13 13.47 -2.69
C ASP A 39 -31.58 12.47 -3.75
N ARG A 40 -31.82 12.99 -4.96
CA ARG A 40 -32.13 12.22 -6.16
C ARG A 40 -31.10 11.11 -6.33
N ALA A 41 -31.57 9.93 -6.76
CA ALA A 41 -30.68 8.87 -7.20
C ALA A 41 -29.69 9.42 -8.22
N PHE A 42 -28.42 9.02 -8.10
CA PHE A 42 -27.39 9.44 -9.04
C PHE A 42 -27.76 9.01 -10.47
N ASP A 43 -27.74 9.96 -11.41
CA ASP A 43 -28.01 9.72 -12.82
C ASP A 43 -26.71 9.70 -13.64
N PRO A 44 -26.20 8.50 -14.03
CA PRO A 44 -25.00 8.40 -14.86
C PRO A 44 -25.16 9.00 -16.25
N ALA A 45 -26.40 9.25 -16.73
CA ALA A 45 -26.64 9.89 -18.02
C ALA A 45 -26.23 11.38 -18.03
N ALA A 46 -25.97 11.96 -16.86
CA ALA A 46 -25.45 13.33 -16.74
C ALA A 46 -23.97 13.46 -17.13
N TRP A 47 -23.21 12.36 -17.17
CA TRP A 47 -21.81 12.38 -17.60
C TRP A 47 -21.70 12.55 -19.12
N ALA A 48 -20.71 13.34 -19.54
CA ALA A 48 -20.39 13.51 -20.96
C ALA A 48 -19.90 12.22 -21.63
N TRP A 49 -19.36 11.30 -20.83
CA TRP A 49 -18.76 10.05 -21.28
C TRP A 49 -19.43 8.86 -20.61
N ARG A 50 -19.47 7.73 -21.33
CA ARG A 50 -20.16 6.50 -20.87
C ARG A 50 -19.28 5.61 -19.99
N SER A 51 -17.96 5.77 -20.08
CA SER A 51 -16.97 4.98 -19.36
C SER A 51 -15.62 5.69 -19.41
N GLU A 52 -14.71 5.23 -18.57
CA GLU A 52 -13.29 5.62 -18.58
C GLU A 52 -12.64 5.41 -19.95
N GLU A 53 -12.88 4.26 -20.59
CA GLU A 53 -12.31 3.95 -21.91
C GLU A 53 -12.81 4.94 -22.98
N HIS A 54 -14.13 5.20 -22.98
CA HIS A 54 -14.73 6.17 -23.91
C HIS A 54 -14.15 7.58 -23.70
N TRP A 55 -13.96 7.99 -22.44
CA TRP A 55 -13.34 9.27 -22.13
C TRP A 55 -11.88 9.33 -22.62
N ALA A 56 -11.07 8.30 -22.37
CA ALA A 56 -9.66 8.28 -22.78
C ALA A 56 -9.49 8.34 -24.31
N VAL A 57 -10.30 7.61 -25.07
CA VAL A 57 -10.32 7.70 -26.54
C VAL A 57 -10.74 9.11 -26.98
N GLY A 58 -11.74 9.67 -26.32
CA GLY A 58 -12.18 11.05 -26.56
C GLY A 58 -11.10 12.11 -26.31
N GLN A 59 -10.36 11.99 -25.20
CA GLN A 59 -9.25 12.91 -24.89
C GLN A 59 -8.12 12.79 -25.93
N THR A 60 -7.71 11.56 -26.26
CA THR A 60 -6.67 11.32 -27.26
C THR A 60 -7.08 11.86 -28.63
N ALA A 61 -8.33 11.62 -29.06
CA ALA A 61 -8.87 12.12 -30.32
C ALA A 61 -8.96 13.65 -30.39
N GLN A 62 -9.32 14.30 -29.28
CA GLN A 62 -9.37 15.75 -29.17
C GLN A 62 -7.96 16.36 -29.25
N ASP A 63 -6.99 15.85 -28.47
CA ASP A 63 -5.60 16.33 -28.51
C ASP A 63 -5.02 16.24 -29.94
N LEU A 64 -5.26 15.12 -30.64
CA LEU A 64 -4.86 14.94 -32.04
C LEU A 64 -5.49 15.97 -32.97
N ALA A 65 -6.81 16.20 -32.87
CA ALA A 65 -7.50 17.20 -33.69
C ALA A 65 -6.95 18.61 -33.42
N GLU A 66 -6.75 18.97 -32.15
CA GLU A 66 -6.25 20.29 -31.77
C GLU A 66 -4.83 20.52 -32.29
N MET A 67 -3.93 19.54 -32.14
CA MET A 67 -2.57 19.61 -32.68
C MET A 67 -2.56 19.75 -34.21
N LEU A 68 -3.38 18.97 -34.92
CA LEU A 68 -3.45 19.01 -36.39
C LEU A 68 -4.06 20.31 -36.91
N CYS A 69 -5.13 20.81 -36.27
CA CYS A 69 -5.72 22.09 -36.63
C CYS A 69 -4.73 23.24 -36.39
N PHE A 70 -4.05 23.23 -35.25
CA PHE A 70 -3.01 24.20 -34.94
C PHE A 70 -1.87 24.15 -35.98
N ALA A 71 -1.42 22.94 -36.35
CA ALA A 71 -0.40 22.76 -37.38
C ALA A 71 -0.84 23.27 -38.76
N ALA A 72 -2.13 23.15 -39.09
CA ALA A 72 -2.74 23.70 -40.30
C ALA A 72 -2.97 25.23 -40.25
N LYS A 73 -2.50 25.90 -39.18
CA LYS A 73 -2.69 27.34 -38.89
C LYS A 73 -4.16 27.73 -38.72
N GLU A 74 -4.99 26.78 -38.32
CA GLU A 74 -6.37 27.01 -37.93
C GLU A 74 -6.48 27.22 -36.43
N LYS A 75 -7.61 27.79 -35.98
CA LYS A 75 -7.92 27.93 -34.56
C LYS A 75 -8.65 26.67 -34.06
N PRO A 76 -8.05 25.85 -33.19
CA PRO A 76 -8.67 24.62 -32.72
C PRO A 76 -10.04 24.80 -32.06
N GLU A 77 -10.34 25.95 -31.47
CA GLU A 77 -11.65 26.26 -30.87
C GLU A 77 -12.78 26.35 -31.90
N GLY A 78 -12.44 26.50 -33.19
CA GLY A 78 -13.41 26.42 -34.28
C GLY A 78 -13.82 24.99 -34.63
N TYR A 79 -13.20 23.97 -34.00
CA TYR A 79 -13.42 22.57 -34.29
C TYR A 79 -14.14 21.87 -33.12
N GLU A 80 -15.20 21.15 -33.45
CA GLU A 80 -15.94 20.30 -32.52
C GLU A 80 -15.56 18.84 -32.78
N VAL A 81 -14.98 18.17 -31.78
CA VAL A 81 -14.74 16.73 -31.82
C VAL A 81 -15.75 16.05 -30.92
N ARG A 82 -16.41 15.04 -31.47
CA ARG A 82 -17.32 14.17 -30.74
C ARG A 82 -16.91 12.73 -30.95
N THR A 83 -16.70 12.02 -29.86
CA THR A 83 -16.49 10.57 -29.89
C THR A 83 -17.79 9.89 -29.45
N VAL A 84 -18.17 8.83 -30.15
CA VAL A 84 -19.28 7.96 -29.78
C VAL A 84 -18.85 6.49 -29.80
N PRO A 85 -19.31 5.66 -28.84
CA PRO A 85 -19.04 4.23 -28.89
C PRO A 85 -19.64 3.60 -30.15
N GLY A 86 -18.87 2.73 -30.79
CA GLY A 86 -19.25 1.97 -31.97
C GLY A 86 -20.15 0.76 -31.63
N PRO A 87 -20.58 0.00 -32.67
CA PRO A 87 -21.44 -1.16 -32.49
C PRO A 87 -20.70 -2.39 -31.94
N ARG A 88 -19.36 -2.41 -32.04
CA ARG A 88 -18.49 -3.48 -31.54
C ARG A 88 -17.78 -3.00 -30.27
N PRO A 89 -17.42 -3.91 -29.34
CA PRO A 89 -16.56 -3.58 -28.22
C PRO A 89 -15.25 -2.92 -28.70
N HIS A 90 -14.74 -1.97 -27.92
CA HIS A 90 -13.45 -1.30 -28.19
C HIS A 90 -13.36 -0.60 -29.55
N THR A 91 -14.51 -0.27 -30.15
CA THR A 91 -14.60 0.51 -31.38
C THR A 91 -15.28 1.83 -31.09
N TYR A 92 -14.76 2.92 -31.65
CA TYR A 92 -15.24 4.27 -31.43
C TYR A 92 -15.33 5.02 -32.75
N ARG A 93 -16.38 5.80 -32.93
CA ARG A 93 -16.54 6.69 -34.07
C ARG A 93 -16.24 8.11 -33.62
N ILE A 94 -15.26 8.73 -34.27
CA ILE A 94 -14.84 10.10 -34.02
C ILE A 94 -15.39 10.97 -35.14
N GLN A 95 -16.11 12.02 -34.76
CA GLN A 95 -16.71 13.00 -35.65
C GLN A 95 -16.03 14.35 -35.39
N VAL A 96 -15.48 14.96 -36.43
CA VAL A 96 -14.84 16.28 -36.36
C VAL A 96 -15.55 17.21 -37.31
N LYS A 97 -16.04 18.34 -36.78
CA LYS A 97 -16.61 19.42 -37.57
C LYS A 97 -15.77 20.66 -37.41
N GLY A 98 -15.57 21.41 -38.49
CA GLY A 98 -14.83 22.66 -38.46
C GLY A 98 -14.79 23.35 -39.81
N PRO A 99 -14.31 24.60 -39.88
CA PRO A 99 -14.40 25.46 -41.05
C PRO A 99 -13.81 24.86 -42.33
N ARG A 100 -12.69 24.14 -42.23
CA ARG A 100 -12.02 23.51 -43.40
C ARG A 100 -12.50 22.10 -43.73
N LEU A 101 -13.35 21.49 -42.90
CA LEU A 101 -13.76 20.09 -43.09
C LEU A 101 -15.05 19.94 -43.90
N GLY A 102 -15.67 21.04 -44.37
CA GLY A 102 -16.90 21.00 -45.16
C GLY A 102 -18.02 20.27 -44.42
N ALA A 103 -18.39 19.07 -44.89
CA ALA A 103 -19.41 18.21 -44.26
C ALA A 103 -18.97 17.60 -42.91
N GLY A 104 -17.70 17.77 -42.52
CA GLY A 104 -17.06 17.14 -41.37
C GLY A 104 -16.30 15.87 -41.77
N LEU A 105 -15.41 15.44 -40.89
CA LEU A 105 -14.73 14.15 -40.98
C LEU A 105 -15.39 13.18 -40.00
N GLU A 106 -15.69 11.97 -40.46
CA GLU A 106 -16.08 10.86 -39.61
C GLU A 106 -15.10 9.71 -39.81
N GLN A 107 -14.50 9.22 -38.73
CA GLN A 107 -13.54 8.13 -38.75
C GLN A 107 -13.83 7.12 -37.65
N GLU A 108 -13.77 5.84 -37.98
CA GLU A 108 -13.78 4.76 -36.99
C GLU A 108 -12.35 4.50 -36.50
N VAL A 109 -12.20 4.37 -35.18
CA VAL A 109 -11.01 3.91 -34.47
C VAL A 109 -11.36 2.59 -33.77
N GLU A 110 -10.62 1.53 -34.12
CA GLU A 110 -10.72 0.21 -33.50
C GLU A 110 -9.45 0.00 -32.67
N LEU A 111 -9.61 -0.32 -31.39
CA LEU A 111 -8.48 -0.64 -30.53
C LEU A 111 -8.04 -2.08 -30.78
N HIS A 112 -6.79 -2.28 -31.17
CA HIS A 112 -6.27 -3.61 -31.53
C HIS A 112 -5.34 -4.18 -30.46
N HIS A 113 -4.49 -3.34 -29.86
CA HIS A 113 -3.48 -3.81 -28.91
C HIS A 113 -3.82 -3.40 -27.48
N PHE A 114 -3.96 -2.09 -27.25
CA PHE A 114 -4.33 -1.52 -25.95
C PHE A 114 -4.88 -0.11 -26.10
N LEU A 115 -5.65 0.36 -25.11
CA LEU A 115 -6.35 1.64 -25.13
C LEU A 115 -5.53 2.85 -25.60
N TRP A 116 -4.25 2.89 -25.21
CA TRP A 116 -3.35 3.99 -25.48
C TRP A 116 -2.36 3.72 -26.62
N ASP A 117 -2.56 2.69 -27.44
CA ASP A 117 -1.66 2.43 -28.57
C ASP A 117 -1.74 3.56 -29.61
N PRO A 118 -0.64 4.29 -29.89
CA PRO A 118 -0.64 5.32 -30.92
C PRO A 118 -1.02 4.80 -32.32
N GLN A 119 -0.77 3.51 -32.62
CA GLN A 119 -1.03 2.92 -33.93
C GLN A 119 -2.52 2.83 -34.26
N ASP A 120 -3.37 2.63 -33.24
CA ASP A 120 -4.82 2.51 -33.41
C ASP A 120 -5.45 3.84 -33.88
N TYR A 121 -4.77 4.97 -33.65
CA TYR A 121 -5.20 6.31 -34.07
C TYR A 121 -4.61 6.73 -35.43
N ALA A 122 -3.76 5.92 -36.06
CA ALA A 122 -3.03 6.31 -37.27
C ALA A 122 -3.95 6.65 -38.46
N ALA A 123 -5.04 5.90 -38.63
CA ALA A 123 -6.02 6.17 -39.69
C ALA A 123 -6.73 7.52 -39.47
N TYR A 124 -7.06 7.85 -38.23
CA TYR A 124 -7.67 9.12 -37.84
C TYR A 124 -6.74 10.31 -38.07
N VAL A 125 -5.48 10.19 -37.68
CA VAL A 125 -4.47 11.23 -37.94
C VAL A 125 -4.30 11.47 -39.43
N LYS A 126 -4.15 10.41 -40.23
CA LYS A 126 -4.02 10.53 -41.70
C LYS A 126 -5.26 11.15 -42.36
N GLY A 127 -6.45 10.76 -41.91
CA GLY A 127 -7.71 11.32 -42.39
C GLY A 127 -7.80 12.84 -42.15
N LEU A 128 -7.48 13.28 -40.93
CA LEU A 128 -7.45 14.70 -40.59
C LEU A 128 -6.34 15.46 -41.32
N GLN A 129 -5.13 14.91 -41.41
CA GLN A 129 -4.03 15.52 -42.17
C GLN A 129 -4.43 15.76 -43.63
N SER A 130 -5.04 14.75 -44.26
CA SER A 130 -5.52 14.85 -45.65
C SER A 130 -6.61 15.91 -45.79
N ALA A 131 -7.58 15.93 -44.86
CA ALA A 131 -8.69 16.88 -44.88
C ALA A 131 -8.26 18.33 -44.58
N LEU A 132 -7.17 18.52 -43.84
CA LEU A 132 -6.60 19.84 -43.52
C LEU A 132 -5.53 20.28 -44.53
N HIS A 133 -5.19 19.43 -45.50
CA HIS A 133 -4.09 19.64 -46.44
C HIS A 133 -2.76 19.94 -45.74
N LEU A 134 -2.47 19.19 -44.68
CA LEU A 134 -1.27 19.35 -43.87
C LEU A 134 -0.12 18.51 -44.43
N GLU A 135 0.92 19.17 -44.93
CA GLU A 135 2.16 18.51 -45.34
C GLU A 135 3.16 18.45 -44.18
N PRO A 136 3.84 17.30 -43.96
CA PRO A 136 4.88 17.20 -42.95
C PRO A 136 6.03 18.19 -43.20
N ALA A 137 6.46 18.88 -42.13
CA ALA A 137 7.63 19.74 -42.18
C ALA A 137 8.92 18.92 -42.07
N ALA A 138 10.02 19.50 -42.55
CA ALA A 138 11.34 18.88 -42.42
C ALA A 138 11.66 18.57 -40.94
N VAL A 139 12.25 17.41 -40.70
CA VAL A 139 12.79 17.03 -39.40
C VAL A 139 14.09 17.80 -39.20
N GLN A 140 14.12 18.67 -38.19
CA GLN A 140 15.39 19.11 -37.61
C GLN A 140 15.80 18.04 -36.60
N GLU A 141 17.10 17.78 -36.45
CA GLU A 141 17.60 16.76 -35.52
C GLU A 141 18.35 17.46 -34.38
N GLY A 142 18.20 16.92 -33.17
CA GLY A 142 18.93 17.32 -31.97
C GLY A 142 18.03 17.67 -30.79
N LEU A 143 16.81 18.17 -31.00
CA LEU A 143 15.92 18.54 -29.89
C LEU A 143 15.54 17.31 -29.05
N ALA A 144 15.17 16.21 -29.71
CA ALA A 144 14.74 14.98 -29.05
C ALA A 144 15.87 14.37 -28.19
N GLN A 145 17.09 14.33 -28.74
CA GLN A 145 18.26 13.83 -28.03
C GLN A 145 18.64 14.71 -26.84
N ASN A 146 18.70 16.03 -27.05
CA ASN A 146 19.00 17.00 -25.99
C ASN A 146 17.97 16.94 -24.85
N THR A 147 16.70 16.71 -25.19
CA THR A 147 15.61 16.52 -24.22
C THR A 147 15.89 15.30 -23.35
N LEU A 148 16.21 14.15 -23.94
CA LEU A 148 16.53 12.93 -23.19
C LEU A 148 17.76 13.13 -22.28
N GLU A 149 18.81 13.78 -22.78
CA GLU A 149 20.04 14.02 -22.01
C GLU A 149 19.80 14.92 -20.79
N ARG A 150 19.02 15.99 -20.94
CA ARG A 150 18.69 16.89 -19.82
C ARG A 150 17.84 16.21 -18.77
N LEU A 151 16.85 15.44 -19.21
CA LEU A 151 15.92 14.76 -18.30
C LEU A 151 16.54 13.57 -17.56
N LEU A 152 17.80 13.22 -17.81
CA LEU A 152 18.59 12.39 -16.89
C LEU A 152 18.71 13.00 -15.49
N LYS A 153 18.40 14.28 -15.35
CA LYS A 153 18.18 14.99 -14.09
C LYS A 153 16.71 15.43 -13.98
N PRO A 154 15.78 14.51 -13.67
CA PRO A 154 14.33 14.76 -13.71
C PRO A 154 13.82 15.60 -12.51
N LEU A 155 14.54 16.66 -12.15
CA LEU A 155 14.12 17.61 -11.11
C LEU A 155 12.90 18.40 -11.61
N PRO A 156 11.92 18.75 -10.76
CA PRO A 156 10.73 19.48 -11.22
C PRO A 156 11.06 20.76 -11.99
N ALA A 157 12.00 21.58 -11.49
CA ALA A 157 12.41 22.80 -12.18
C ALA A 157 13.05 22.53 -13.55
N GLU A 158 13.78 21.42 -13.71
CA GLU A 158 14.38 21.04 -14.98
C GLU A 158 13.35 20.46 -15.95
N LEU A 159 12.40 19.66 -15.45
CA LEU A 159 11.22 19.22 -16.19
C LEU A 159 10.43 20.43 -16.71
N GLU A 160 10.20 21.45 -15.89
CA GLU A 160 9.47 22.66 -16.30
C GLU A 160 10.25 23.52 -17.31
N ARG A 161 11.56 23.67 -17.17
CA ARG A 161 12.35 24.38 -18.21
C ARG A 161 12.34 23.60 -19.52
N THR A 162 12.56 22.28 -19.45
CA THR A 162 12.59 21.42 -20.64
C THR A 162 11.24 21.40 -21.34
N GLN A 163 10.13 21.29 -20.61
CA GLN A 163 8.79 21.31 -21.20
C GLN A 163 8.48 22.66 -21.88
N GLN A 164 8.91 23.80 -21.30
CA GLN A 164 8.74 25.11 -21.92
C GLN A 164 9.51 25.23 -23.24
N GLU A 165 10.73 24.71 -23.28
CA GLU A 165 11.56 24.70 -24.49
C GLU A 165 10.98 23.82 -25.59
N VAL A 166 10.51 22.62 -25.24
CA VAL A 166 9.82 21.73 -26.17
C VAL A 166 8.50 22.33 -26.64
N SER A 167 7.72 22.95 -25.75
CA SER A 167 6.49 23.67 -26.10
C SER A 167 6.79 24.80 -27.08
N LYS A 168 7.87 25.57 -26.86
CA LYS A 168 8.31 26.62 -27.80
C LYS A 168 8.64 26.03 -29.17
N ALA A 169 9.34 24.90 -29.24
CA ALA A 169 9.65 24.22 -30.49
C ALA A 169 8.40 23.68 -31.19
N LEU A 170 7.45 23.09 -30.45
CA LEU A 170 6.16 22.64 -30.96
C LEU A 170 5.37 23.78 -31.60
N ASN A 171 5.33 24.95 -30.97
CA ASN A 171 4.63 26.11 -31.51
C ASN A 171 5.32 26.69 -32.75
N ALA A 172 6.65 26.60 -32.83
CA ALA A 172 7.40 27.07 -34.00
C ALA A 172 7.24 26.15 -35.22
N SER A 173 7.21 24.83 -34.99
CA SER A 173 7.18 23.81 -36.03
C SER A 173 6.19 22.68 -35.72
N PRO A 174 4.88 22.96 -35.62
CA PRO A 174 3.86 21.98 -35.19
C PRO A 174 3.62 20.84 -36.19
N ALA A 175 4.09 20.97 -37.43
CA ALA A 175 4.04 19.92 -38.45
C ALA A 175 5.35 19.11 -38.56
N SER A 176 6.33 19.34 -37.67
CA SER A 176 7.57 18.57 -37.62
C SER A 176 7.43 17.44 -36.58
N ALA A 177 7.95 16.25 -36.89
CA ALA A 177 7.85 15.11 -35.97
C ALA A 177 8.66 15.31 -34.69
N GLU A 178 9.87 15.89 -34.77
CA GLU A 178 10.83 15.91 -33.65
C GLU A 178 10.29 16.60 -32.38
N PRO A 179 9.62 17.77 -32.43
CA PRO A 179 9.00 18.37 -31.25
C PRO A 179 7.94 17.49 -30.59
N HIS A 180 7.18 16.69 -31.35
CA HIS A 180 6.23 15.75 -30.77
C HIS A 180 6.93 14.57 -30.09
N GLU A 181 8.05 14.07 -30.64
CA GLU A 181 8.85 13.04 -29.97
C GLU A 181 9.45 13.55 -28.65
N ALA A 182 10.00 14.77 -28.66
CA ALA A 182 10.53 15.43 -27.47
C ALA A 182 9.43 15.64 -26.41
N ALA A 183 8.22 16.01 -26.83
CA ALA A 183 7.07 16.17 -25.93
C ALA A 183 6.67 14.83 -25.29
N ALA A 184 6.63 13.74 -26.06
CA ALA A 184 6.37 12.41 -25.54
C ALA A 184 7.45 11.97 -24.53
N ALA A 185 8.73 12.33 -24.74
CA ALA A 185 9.80 12.06 -23.79
C ALA A 185 9.65 12.87 -22.48
N VAL A 186 9.27 14.15 -22.56
CA VAL A 186 8.95 14.97 -21.36
C VAL A 186 7.82 14.34 -20.56
N LEU A 187 6.72 13.95 -21.22
CA LEU A 187 5.59 13.30 -20.56
C LEU A 187 5.98 11.94 -19.95
N SER A 188 6.87 11.20 -20.60
CA SER A 188 7.40 9.93 -20.08
C SER A 188 8.21 10.14 -18.80
N ALA A 189 9.14 11.11 -18.80
CA ALA A 189 9.91 11.45 -17.61
C ALA A 189 9.02 11.96 -16.47
N PHE A 190 8.01 12.77 -16.80
CA PHE A 190 7.00 13.20 -15.83
C PHE A 190 6.29 12.00 -15.23
N GLY A 191 5.71 11.10 -16.03
CA GLY A 191 4.98 9.93 -15.53
C GLY A 191 5.81 8.95 -14.70
N LEU A 192 7.05 8.68 -15.10
CA LEU A 192 7.93 7.72 -14.39
C LEU A 192 8.27 8.17 -12.95
N PHE A 193 8.22 9.48 -12.68
CA PHE A 193 8.58 10.08 -11.40
C PHE A 193 7.43 10.92 -10.80
N SER A 194 6.16 10.56 -11.07
CA SER A 194 4.96 11.24 -10.53
C SER A 194 4.07 10.30 -9.70
N GLU A 195 4.67 9.50 -8.82
CA GLU A 195 3.89 8.61 -7.93
C GLU A 195 3.31 9.37 -6.73
N ALA A 196 2.07 9.04 -6.36
CA ALA A 196 1.30 9.60 -5.26
C ALA A 196 0.32 8.55 -4.68
N GLY A 197 0.80 7.32 -4.54
CA GLY A 197 0.04 6.22 -3.97
C GLY A 197 -1.36 6.01 -4.56
N ALA A 198 -2.37 6.01 -3.70
CA ALA A 198 -3.75 5.79 -4.12
C ALA A 198 -4.31 6.97 -4.95
N TYR A 199 -3.60 8.10 -4.99
CA TYR A 199 -3.93 9.29 -5.76
C TYR A 199 -3.23 9.35 -7.12
N THR A 200 -2.30 8.42 -7.42
CA THR A 200 -1.64 8.35 -8.73
C THR A 200 -2.69 8.19 -9.85
N ASP A 201 -2.66 9.10 -10.83
CA ASP A 201 -3.50 9.03 -12.02
C ASP A 201 -2.73 9.49 -13.26
N HIS A 202 -2.37 8.53 -14.11
CA HIS A 202 -1.68 8.80 -15.36
C HIS A 202 -2.61 8.85 -16.57
N ARG A 203 -3.93 8.70 -16.43
CA ARG A 203 -4.79 8.50 -17.62
C ARG A 203 -4.73 9.66 -18.61
N ARG A 204 -4.72 10.90 -18.12
CA ARG A 204 -4.58 12.10 -18.98
C ARG A 204 -3.19 12.18 -19.61
N LEU A 205 -2.15 11.88 -18.84
CA LEU A 205 -0.77 11.80 -19.31
C LEU A 205 -0.66 10.79 -20.46
N LEU A 206 -1.22 9.59 -20.28
CA LEU A 206 -1.22 8.52 -21.27
C LEU A 206 -1.95 8.94 -22.55
N CYS A 207 -3.12 9.59 -22.45
CA CYS A 207 -3.82 10.12 -23.63
C CYS A 207 -2.95 11.12 -24.42
N ARG A 208 -2.32 12.07 -23.72
CA ARG A 208 -1.46 13.09 -24.35
C ARG A 208 -0.19 12.47 -24.95
N MET A 209 0.42 11.49 -24.27
CA MET A 209 1.56 10.73 -24.78
C MET A 209 1.20 9.99 -26.07
N SER A 210 0.06 9.30 -26.10
CA SER A 210 -0.44 8.61 -27.29
C SER A 210 -0.68 9.57 -28.45
N ALA A 211 -1.26 10.74 -28.18
CA ALA A 211 -1.49 11.77 -29.21
C ALA A 211 -0.16 12.27 -29.81
N HIS A 212 0.84 12.61 -28.98
CA HIS A 212 2.14 13.05 -29.49
C HIS A 212 2.88 11.94 -30.27
N LEU A 213 2.84 10.69 -29.81
CA LEU A 213 3.47 9.57 -30.52
C LEU A 213 2.78 9.27 -31.86
N ALA A 214 1.45 9.35 -31.92
CA ALA A 214 0.70 9.19 -33.16
C ALA A 214 0.98 10.33 -34.15
N MET A 215 1.07 11.58 -33.66
CA MET A 215 1.50 12.73 -34.45
C MET A 215 2.92 12.55 -35.00
N ALA A 216 3.88 12.21 -34.14
CA ALA A 216 5.26 12.00 -34.55
C ALA A 216 5.38 10.91 -35.61
N SER A 217 4.69 9.78 -35.42
CA SER A 217 4.68 8.68 -36.39
C SER A 217 4.06 9.07 -37.73
N ALA A 218 3.04 9.92 -37.74
CA ALA A 218 2.40 10.36 -38.99
C ALA A 218 3.22 11.42 -39.73
N LEU A 219 3.98 12.24 -39.01
CA LEU A 219 4.79 13.32 -39.57
C LEU A 219 6.21 12.89 -39.97
N ARG A 220 6.73 11.78 -39.43
CA ARG A 220 8.10 11.35 -39.69
C ARG A 220 8.19 10.44 -40.93
N PRO A 221 9.04 10.77 -41.92
CA PRO A 221 9.39 9.83 -42.97
C PRO A 221 10.41 8.81 -42.42
N GLY A 222 9.97 7.58 -42.14
CA GLY A 222 10.85 6.46 -41.77
C GLY A 222 10.76 6.04 -40.30
N ALA A 223 11.88 5.57 -39.74
CA ALA A 223 11.93 4.99 -38.39
C ALA A 223 11.80 6.08 -37.31
N ALA A 224 11.19 5.72 -36.18
CA ALA A 224 11.03 6.60 -35.02
C ALA A 224 12.38 7.10 -34.48
N GLY A 225 12.43 8.35 -34.01
CA GLY A 225 13.62 8.87 -33.32
C GLY A 225 13.81 8.28 -31.91
N PRO A 226 14.97 8.49 -31.27
CA PRO A 226 15.28 7.97 -29.93
C PRO A 226 14.23 8.37 -28.89
N ALA A 227 13.77 9.62 -28.88
CA ALA A 227 12.76 10.08 -27.94
C ALA A 227 11.42 9.34 -28.11
N ALA A 228 10.97 9.11 -29.35
CA ALA A 228 9.78 8.32 -29.62
C ALA A 228 9.94 6.85 -29.22
N ALA A 229 11.10 6.25 -29.46
CA ALA A 229 11.38 4.87 -29.08
C ALA A 229 11.38 4.68 -27.54
N PHE A 230 12.02 5.61 -26.82
CA PHE A 230 11.97 5.66 -25.36
C PHE A 230 10.54 5.85 -24.85
N ALA A 231 9.84 6.87 -25.35
CA ALA A 231 8.49 7.21 -24.90
C ALA A 231 7.48 6.09 -25.20
N SER A 232 7.62 5.37 -26.32
CA SER A 232 6.79 4.20 -26.62
C SER A 232 7.02 3.07 -25.62
N SER A 233 8.27 2.85 -25.21
CA SER A 233 8.60 1.85 -24.17
C SER A 233 8.06 2.26 -22.80
N ALA A 234 8.15 3.55 -22.46
CA ALA A 234 7.59 4.10 -21.22
C ALA A 234 6.05 4.03 -21.21
N LEU A 235 5.38 4.29 -22.34
CA LEU A 235 3.93 4.16 -22.49
C LEU A 235 3.46 2.72 -22.22
N LEU A 236 4.17 1.72 -22.75
CA LEU A 236 3.91 0.31 -22.44
C LEU A 236 4.03 0.06 -20.93
N HIS A 237 5.08 0.56 -20.27
CA HIS A 237 5.27 0.38 -18.84
C HIS A 237 4.14 1.05 -18.02
N LEU A 238 3.86 2.32 -18.28
CA LEU A 238 2.85 3.11 -17.56
C LEU A 238 1.41 2.59 -17.79
N SER A 239 1.14 1.93 -18.93
CA SER A 239 -0.11 1.19 -19.19
C SER A 239 -0.13 -0.22 -18.54
N GLY A 240 0.92 -0.61 -17.82
CA GLY A 240 1.01 -1.90 -17.13
C GLY A 240 1.46 -3.08 -18.01
N GLN A 241 1.94 -2.84 -19.23
CA GLN A 241 2.42 -3.90 -20.14
C GLN A 241 3.92 -4.18 -19.95
N SER A 242 4.31 -4.55 -18.74
CA SER A 242 5.71 -4.69 -18.32
C SER A 242 6.53 -5.63 -19.21
N ALA A 243 5.99 -6.79 -19.61
CA ALA A 243 6.69 -7.73 -20.49
C ALA A 243 6.97 -7.15 -21.88
N ALA A 244 5.97 -6.50 -22.48
CA ALA A 244 6.12 -5.83 -23.77
C ALA A 244 7.09 -4.64 -23.67
N ALA A 245 7.01 -3.87 -22.60
CA ALA A 245 7.92 -2.76 -22.32
C ALA A 245 9.37 -3.24 -22.22
N MET A 246 9.66 -4.31 -21.48
CA MET A 246 11.03 -4.85 -21.41
C MET A 246 11.53 -5.36 -22.76
N LYS A 247 10.68 -6.03 -23.53
CA LYS A 247 11.05 -6.46 -24.89
C LYS A 247 11.42 -5.27 -25.77
N ALA A 248 10.67 -4.17 -25.68
CA ALA A 248 10.95 -2.94 -26.41
C ALA A 248 12.28 -2.30 -25.95
N VAL A 249 12.52 -2.21 -24.64
CA VAL A 249 13.79 -1.69 -24.09
C VAL A 249 14.99 -2.51 -24.55
N GLU A 250 14.93 -3.84 -24.46
CA GLU A 250 16.03 -4.72 -24.89
C GLU A 250 16.30 -4.63 -26.38
N ALA A 251 15.26 -4.46 -27.20
CA ALA A 251 15.42 -4.27 -28.64
C ALA A 251 16.22 -2.99 -28.97
N LEU A 252 16.14 -1.94 -28.14
CA LEU A 252 16.85 -0.67 -28.36
C LEU A 252 18.32 -0.72 -27.95
N ARG A 253 18.72 -1.64 -27.05
CA ARG A 253 20.09 -1.69 -26.54
C ARG A 253 21.07 -2.01 -27.67
N GLY A 254 22.14 -1.21 -27.76
CA GLY A 254 23.20 -1.39 -28.75
C GLY A 254 22.84 -0.99 -30.19
N GLN A 255 21.64 -0.45 -30.43
CA GLN A 255 21.29 0.10 -31.74
C GLN A 255 21.91 1.50 -31.96
N PRO A 256 22.34 1.84 -33.19
CA PRO A 256 22.71 3.21 -33.53
C PRO A 256 21.54 4.17 -33.33
N GLY A 257 21.78 5.31 -32.67
CA GLY A 257 20.73 6.30 -32.38
C GLY A 257 19.71 5.85 -31.32
N ALA A 258 20.04 4.85 -30.50
CA ALA A 258 19.23 4.45 -29.36
C ALA A 258 19.14 5.57 -28.29
N PRO A 259 18.11 5.55 -27.43
CA PRO A 259 18.05 6.42 -26.27
C PRO A 259 19.30 6.28 -25.38
N PRO A 260 19.67 7.30 -24.59
CA PRO A 260 20.76 7.19 -23.63
C PRO A 260 20.63 5.95 -22.75
N ALA A 261 21.72 5.18 -22.62
CA ALA A 261 21.73 3.95 -21.81
C ALA A 261 21.20 4.15 -20.37
N PRO A 262 21.49 5.26 -19.67
CA PRO A 262 20.91 5.54 -18.36
C PRO A 262 19.37 5.53 -18.33
N TRP A 263 18.71 6.03 -19.39
CA TRP A 263 17.25 5.98 -19.48
C TRP A 263 16.72 4.56 -19.66
N LEU A 264 17.39 3.76 -20.49
CA LEU A 264 17.05 2.36 -20.67
C LEU A 264 17.22 1.58 -19.35
N ASN A 265 18.27 1.88 -18.58
CA ASN A 265 18.49 1.28 -17.26
C ASN A 265 17.42 1.70 -16.26
N ALA A 266 17.12 3.01 -16.15
CA ALA A 266 16.08 3.53 -15.27
C ALA A 266 14.71 2.91 -15.58
N LEU A 267 14.33 2.87 -16.87
CA LEU A 267 13.08 2.25 -17.29
C LEU A 267 13.08 0.73 -17.02
N SER A 268 14.18 0.01 -17.27
CA SER A 268 14.29 -1.40 -16.91
C SER A 268 14.09 -1.62 -15.41
N MET A 269 14.69 -0.79 -14.55
CA MET A 269 14.47 -0.84 -13.11
C MET A 269 13.00 -0.63 -12.74
N CYS A 270 12.34 0.39 -13.30
CA CYS A 270 10.91 0.62 -13.07
C CYS A 270 10.04 -0.55 -13.53
N ILE A 271 10.42 -1.25 -14.60
CA ILE A 271 9.64 -2.38 -15.13
C ILE A 271 9.85 -3.66 -14.31
N THR A 272 11.09 -3.99 -13.95
CA THR A 272 11.44 -5.30 -13.38
C THR A 272 11.61 -5.28 -11.87
N GLY A 273 11.98 -4.14 -11.29
CA GLY A 273 12.44 -4.06 -9.91
C GLY A 273 13.94 -4.35 -9.71
N ASP A 274 14.70 -4.59 -10.78
CA ASP A 274 16.10 -5.00 -10.67
C ASP A 274 17.04 -3.82 -10.41
N TYR A 275 17.17 -3.42 -9.14
CA TYR A 275 18.02 -2.31 -8.70
C TYR A 275 19.50 -2.43 -9.08
N ARG A 276 19.97 -3.63 -9.46
CA ARG A 276 21.38 -3.91 -9.81
C ARG A 276 21.76 -3.35 -11.18
N LEU A 277 20.79 -2.91 -11.97
CA LEU A 277 21.01 -2.26 -13.27
C LEU A 277 21.55 -0.82 -13.14
N ALA A 278 21.48 -0.23 -11.95
CA ALA A 278 22.13 1.05 -11.70
C ALA A 278 23.65 0.92 -11.74
N GLY A 279 24.32 1.89 -12.36
CA GLY A 279 25.78 2.02 -12.31
C GLY A 279 26.31 2.31 -10.90
N GLU A 280 27.61 2.55 -10.77
CA GLU A 280 28.21 2.94 -9.49
C GLU A 280 27.67 4.30 -9.00
N ALA A 281 27.48 4.45 -7.68
CA ALA A 281 26.84 5.63 -7.09
C ALA A 281 27.47 6.98 -7.49
N LYS A 282 28.77 7.01 -7.82
CA LYS A 282 29.49 8.24 -8.21
C LYS A 282 29.31 8.64 -9.67
N SER A 283 28.83 7.74 -10.53
CA SER A 283 28.71 7.93 -11.97
C SER A 283 27.29 7.75 -12.50
N VAL A 284 26.36 7.33 -11.63
CA VAL A 284 24.95 7.11 -11.97
C VAL A 284 24.23 8.43 -12.29
N SER A 285 23.34 8.40 -13.29
CA SER A 285 22.44 9.52 -13.53
C SER A 285 21.42 9.66 -12.40
N LEU A 286 20.78 10.82 -12.26
CA LEU A 286 19.75 10.98 -11.23
C LEU A 286 18.50 10.14 -11.54
N ALA A 287 18.12 10.00 -12.81
CA ALA A 287 17.02 9.12 -13.22
C ALA A 287 17.26 7.65 -12.78
N GLU A 288 18.47 7.13 -12.99
CA GLU A 288 18.85 5.79 -12.51
C GLU A 288 18.90 5.73 -10.98
N ALA A 289 19.41 6.78 -10.31
CA ALA A 289 19.49 6.82 -8.86
C ALA A 289 18.10 6.75 -8.19
N LEU A 290 17.12 7.49 -8.72
CA LEU A 290 15.74 7.49 -8.23
C LEU A 290 15.05 6.14 -8.48
N ALA A 291 15.20 5.57 -9.68
CA ALA A 291 14.66 4.25 -9.99
C ALA A 291 15.29 3.14 -9.12
N SER A 292 16.61 3.21 -8.88
CA SER A 292 17.32 2.29 -7.97
C SER A 292 16.89 2.47 -6.52
N PHE A 293 16.70 3.72 -6.07
CA PHE A 293 16.23 4.02 -4.72
C PHE A 293 14.87 3.37 -4.44
N ARG A 294 13.91 3.58 -5.36
CA ARG A 294 12.59 2.96 -5.28
C ARG A 294 12.69 1.43 -5.21
N THR A 295 13.39 0.82 -6.16
CA THR A 295 13.44 -0.64 -6.31
C THR A 295 14.24 -1.33 -5.19
N ARG A 296 15.29 -0.70 -4.66
CA ARG A 296 15.95 -1.16 -3.42
C ARG A 296 14.97 -1.14 -2.25
N GLY A 297 14.20 -0.08 -2.12
CA GLY A 297 13.18 -0.02 -1.10
C GLY A 297 12.13 -1.12 -1.18
N GLU A 298 11.68 -1.44 -2.40
CA GLU A 298 10.68 -2.49 -2.65
C GLU A 298 11.23 -3.92 -2.47
N HIS A 299 12.49 -4.18 -2.84
CA HIS A 299 13.06 -5.55 -2.91
C HIS A 299 14.17 -5.85 -1.90
N ARG A 300 14.65 -4.84 -1.18
CA ARG A 300 15.68 -4.93 -0.14
C ARG A 300 15.13 -4.38 1.17
N THR A 301 15.69 -3.28 1.67
CA THR A 301 15.21 -2.61 2.88
C THR A 301 15.17 -1.10 2.66
N PRO A 302 14.29 -0.37 3.38
CA PRO A 302 14.32 1.09 3.41
C PRO A 302 15.70 1.67 3.75
N GLU A 303 16.42 1.04 4.69
CA GLU A 303 17.74 1.50 5.12
C GLU A 303 18.78 1.42 4.00
N GLU A 304 18.81 0.32 3.23
CA GLU A 304 19.72 0.17 2.10
C GLU A 304 19.42 1.21 1.00
N ALA A 305 18.14 1.50 0.76
CA ALA A 305 17.74 2.57 -0.16
C ALA A 305 18.24 3.95 0.33
N PHE A 306 18.11 4.27 1.62
CA PHE A 306 18.63 5.52 2.17
C PHE A 306 20.16 5.63 2.11
N GLU A 307 20.88 4.55 2.42
CA GLU A 307 22.35 4.52 2.27
C GLU A 307 22.75 4.77 0.81
N TRP A 308 22.02 4.16 -0.14
CA TRP A 308 22.23 4.38 -1.57
C TRP A 308 22.05 5.85 -1.99
N ILE A 309 20.91 6.48 -1.67
CA ILE A 309 20.65 7.86 -2.10
C ILE A 309 21.62 8.87 -1.46
N GLN A 310 22.10 8.57 -0.25
CA GLN A 310 23.16 9.34 0.41
C GLN A 310 24.50 9.20 -0.30
N GLN A 311 24.89 8.00 -0.74
CA GLN A 311 26.13 7.78 -1.50
C GLN A 311 26.12 8.51 -2.85
N VAL A 312 24.95 8.59 -3.49
CA VAL A 312 24.76 9.37 -4.72
C VAL A 312 24.84 10.89 -4.46
N GLY A 313 24.60 11.34 -3.22
CA GLY A 313 24.53 12.76 -2.89
C GLY A 313 23.20 13.43 -3.27
N ALA A 314 22.13 12.63 -3.37
CA ALA A 314 20.79 13.02 -3.82
C ALA A 314 19.76 13.11 -2.67
N GLN A 315 20.21 13.06 -1.41
CA GLN A 315 19.38 13.13 -0.21
C GLN A 315 18.70 14.49 0.05
N ALA A 316 18.90 15.48 -0.83
CA ALA A 316 18.18 16.75 -0.77
C ALA A 316 17.01 16.80 -1.78
N LEU A 317 16.78 15.71 -2.52
CA LEU A 317 15.77 15.65 -3.58
C LEU A 317 14.41 15.17 -3.07
N PRO A 318 13.38 16.00 -3.11
CA PRO A 318 12.07 15.64 -2.55
C PRO A 318 11.46 14.33 -3.06
N ASP A 319 11.72 13.97 -4.32
CA ASP A 319 11.20 12.75 -4.94
C ASP A 319 11.68 11.46 -4.21
N TYR A 320 12.82 11.47 -3.49
CA TYR A 320 13.21 10.31 -2.67
C TYR A 320 12.32 10.16 -1.42
N LEU A 321 11.82 11.26 -0.84
CA LEU A 321 10.92 11.17 0.32
C LEU A 321 9.55 10.63 -0.09
N GLN A 322 9.07 11.02 -1.27
CA GLN A 322 7.80 10.54 -1.85
C GLN A 322 7.86 9.03 -2.11
N HIS A 323 8.91 8.54 -2.79
CA HIS A 323 9.10 7.11 -3.01
C HIS A 323 9.25 6.32 -1.69
N ALA A 324 9.90 6.92 -0.68
CA ALA A 324 10.06 6.31 0.63
C ALA A 324 8.75 6.22 1.43
N ALA A 325 7.93 7.27 1.39
CA ALA A 325 6.65 7.34 2.09
C ALA A 325 5.69 6.28 1.56
N TYR A 326 5.68 6.11 0.24
CA TYR A 326 4.69 5.31 -0.46
C TYR A 326 4.92 3.80 -0.37
N HIS A 327 6.14 3.33 -0.64
CA HIS A 327 6.36 1.89 -0.88
C HIS A 327 6.60 1.07 0.38
N TRP A 328 6.82 1.70 1.54
CA TRP A 328 7.44 1.02 2.68
C TRP A 328 6.58 1.04 3.92
N SER A 329 6.49 -0.11 4.60
CA SER A 329 6.05 -0.16 5.99
C SER A 329 7.11 0.50 6.87
N LEU A 330 6.99 1.80 7.09
CA LEU A 330 7.98 2.58 7.83
C LEU A 330 7.97 2.21 9.31
N GLY A 331 9.11 1.70 9.80
CA GLY A 331 9.37 1.63 11.23
C GLY A 331 9.42 3.02 11.87
N VAL A 332 9.33 3.11 13.20
CA VAL A 332 9.22 4.39 13.92
C VAL A 332 10.35 5.39 13.54
N GLN A 333 11.60 4.92 13.53
CA GLN A 333 12.76 5.77 13.24
C GLN A 333 12.73 6.34 11.81
N VAL A 334 12.47 5.49 10.82
CA VAL A 334 12.42 5.91 9.41
C VAL A 334 11.16 6.76 9.17
N GLY A 335 10.03 6.39 9.77
CA GLY A 335 8.77 7.12 9.66
C GLY A 335 8.86 8.58 10.13
N HIS A 336 9.59 8.87 11.21
CA HIS A 336 9.87 10.25 11.61
C HIS A 336 10.72 11.02 10.59
N ARG A 337 11.73 10.37 10.00
CA ARG A 337 12.62 10.99 9.00
C ARG A 337 11.91 11.27 7.69
N VAL A 338 10.94 10.43 7.32
CA VAL A 338 10.24 10.51 6.03
C VAL A 338 8.99 11.38 6.11
N THR A 339 8.04 10.99 6.96
CA THR A 339 6.69 11.61 6.97
C THR A 339 6.66 12.99 7.62
N GLY A 340 7.68 13.34 8.41
CA GLY A 340 7.79 14.66 9.04
C GLY A 340 8.02 15.80 8.03
N PRO A 341 9.08 15.73 7.20
CA PRO A 341 9.40 16.80 6.25
C PRO A 341 8.64 16.75 4.91
N ALA A 342 8.05 15.61 4.53
CA ALA A 342 7.49 15.37 3.18
C ALA A 342 6.56 16.50 2.68
N LEU A 343 5.58 16.89 3.50
CA LEU A 343 4.64 17.96 3.14
C LEU A 343 5.34 19.30 2.84
N GLN A 344 6.32 19.70 3.65
CA GLN A 344 7.01 20.98 3.44
C GLN A 344 7.87 20.93 2.17
N VAL A 345 8.46 19.78 1.94
CA VAL A 345 9.30 19.48 0.80
C VAL A 345 8.50 19.57 -0.51
N ASP A 346 7.27 19.07 -0.55
CA ASP A 346 6.35 19.21 -1.70
C ASP A 346 5.95 20.67 -1.97
N LEU A 347 5.72 21.43 -0.90
CA LEU A 347 5.44 22.86 -1.04
C LEU A 347 6.65 23.63 -1.59
N ASP A 348 7.87 23.24 -1.22
CA ASP A 348 9.09 23.84 -1.76
C ASP A 348 9.29 23.52 -3.24
N HIS A 349 8.93 22.30 -3.67
CA HIS A 349 8.90 21.94 -5.09
C HIS A 349 7.91 22.76 -5.90
N LEU A 350 6.71 22.91 -5.38
CA LEU A 350 5.68 23.69 -6.03
C LEU A 350 6.12 25.16 -6.21
N ARG A 351 6.86 25.72 -5.25
CA ARG A 351 7.50 27.04 -5.37
C ARG A 351 8.57 27.07 -6.47
N GLN A 352 9.41 26.05 -6.58
CA GLN A 352 10.43 25.97 -7.63
C GLN A 352 9.81 25.96 -9.05
N ILE A 353 8.69 25.24 -9.24
CA ILE A 353 7.94 25.26 -10.51
C ILE A 353 7.38 26.64 -10.80
N GLN A 354 6.80 27.30 -9.78
CA GLN A 354 6.27 28.64 -9.91
C GLN A 354 7.35 29.65 -10.35
N GLU A 355 8.52 29.58 -9.74
CA GLU A 355 9.69 30.40 -10.08
C GLU A 355 10.19 30.10 -11.50
N ALA A 356 10.26 28.82 -11.89
CA ALA A 356 10.62 28.41 -13.25
C ALA A 356 9.60 28.91 -14.30
N ARG A 357 8.35 29.17 -13.91
CA ARG A 357 7.30 29.78 -14.74
C ARG A 357 7.26 31.31 -14.70
N GLY A 358 8.18 31.93 -13.95
CA GLY A 358 8.27 33.39 -13.83
C GLY A 358 7.12 34.02 -13.03
N LYS A 359 6.37 33.25 -12.24
CA LYS A 359 5.32 33.78 -11.36
C LYS A 359 5.96 34.30 -10.05
N ARG A 360 5.50 35.46 -9.55
CA ARG A 360 6.01 36.08 -8.30
C ARG A 360 5.82 35.16 -7.10
N SER A 361 6.84 35.07 -6.24
CA SER A 361 6.78 34.44 -4.92
C SER A 361 5.77 35.15 -3.99
N GLY A 362 5.25 34.41 -3.01
CA GLY A 362 4.36 34.97 -1.96
C GLY A 362 2.90 34.51 -1.97
N TRP A 363 2.59 33.37 -2.61
CA TRP A 363 1.24 32.78 -2.52
C TRP A 363 0.88 32.43 -1.08
N GLY A 364 -0.25 32.96 -0.62
CA GLY A 364 -0.88 32.54 0.62
C GLY A 364 -1.63 31.23 0.43
N ARG A 365 -2.16 30.71 1.53
CA ARG A 365 -2.87 29.42 1.57
C ARG A 365 -4.02 29.30 0.55
N LYS A 366 -4.85 30.34 0.43
CA LYS A 366 -5.98 30.35 -0.51
C LYS A 366 -5.52 30.35 -1.97
N ASP A 367 -4.42 31.04 -2.24
CA ASP A 367 -3.82 31.07 -3.58
C ASP A 367 -3.31 29.67 -3.96
N TRP A 368 -2.70 28.95 -3.01
CA TRP A 368 -2.26 27.56 -3.21
C TRP A 368 -3.43 26.63 -3.52
N CYS A 369 -4.50 26.65 -2.72
CA CYS A 369 -5.64 25.76 -2.95
C CYS A 369 -6.31 26.05 -4.30
N ALA A 370 -6.55 27.34 -4.61
CA ALA A 370 -7.12 27.74 -5.89
C ALA A 370 -6.26 27.32 -7.08
N ALA A 371 -4.93 27.41 -6.95
CA ALA A 371 -4.02 27.00 -8.01
C ALA A 371 -3.96 25.48 -8.17
N LEU A 372 -4.04 24.71 -7.09
CA LEU A 372 -4.01 23.25 -7.14
C LEU A 372 -5.34 22.62 -7.58
N ASN A 373 -6.44 23.35 -7.54
CA ASN A 373 -7.77 22.92 -8.03
C ASN A 373 -7.93 23.06 -9.56
N VAL A 374 -6.90 23.54 -10.28
CA VAL A 374 -6.96 23.63 -11.73
C VAL A 374 -6.85 22.24 -12.34
N LEU A 375 -7.91 21.78 -13.01
CA LEU A 375 -7.88 20.53 -13.76
C LEU A 375 -6.85 20.59 -14.90
N PRO A 376 -6.14 19.48 -15.22
CA PRO A 376 -5.29 19.40 -16.39
C PRO A 376 -6.05 19.77 -17.66
N GLY A 377 -5.47 20.69 -18.42
CA GLY A 377 -5.96 21.11 -19.72
C GLY A 377 -5.74 20.04 -20.79
N ARG A 378 -5.79 20.48 -22.04
CA ARG A 378 -5.47 19.67 -23.22
C ARG A 378 -4.12 20.08 -23.80
N ALA A 379 -3.69 19.44 -24.87
CA ALA A 379 -2.44 19.81 -25.54
C ALA A 379 -2.43 21.26 -26.06
N TYR A 380 -3.61 21.82 -26.33
CA TYR A 380 -3.79 23.19 -26.77
C TYR A 380 -4.38 24.08 -25.66
N ASP A 381 -3.73 25.21 -25.40
CA ASP A 381 -4.22 26.29 -24.53
C ASP A 381 -4.99 27.32 -25.37
N PRO A 382 -6.33 27.37 -25.25
CA PRO A 382 -7.14 28.33 -26.01
C PRO A 382 -6.98 29.77 -25.53
N ALA A 383 -6.55 30.02 -24.28
CA ALA A 383 -6.38 31.37 -23.76
C ALA A 383 -5.11 32.01 -24.32
N GLN A 384 -4.06 31.22 -24.53
CA GLN A 384 -2.78 31.68 -25.07
C GLN A 384 -2.58 31.36 -26.54
N HIS A 385 -3.53 30.64 -27.16
CA HIS A 385 -3.47 30.15 -28.53
C HIS A 385 -2.15 29.44 -28.85
N ARG A 386 -1.77 28.47 -28.03
CA ARG A 386 -0.50 27.76 -28.15
C ARG A 386 -0.61 26.30 -27.73
N LEU A 387 0.28 25.46 -28.24
CA LEU A 387 0.49 24.10 -27.73
C LEU A 387 1.34 24.13 -26.46
N GLU A 388 1.02 23.32 -25.46
CA GLU A 388 1.80 23.16 -24.24
C GLU A 388 1.91 21.68 -23.88
N VAL A 389 3.14 21.22 -23.62
CA VAL A 389 3.39 19.81 -23.26
C VAL A 389 2.85 19.52 -21.86
N LEU A 390 3.23 20.33 -20.88
CA LEU A 390 2.77 20.25 -19.49
C LEU A 390 2.19 21.61 -19.08
N ASP A 391 0.86 21.68 -18.97
CA ASP A 391 0.16 22.86 -18.52
C ASP A 391 0.16 22.97 -16.97
N TRP A 392 -0.36 24.08 -16.44
CA TRP A 392 -0.45 24.22 -14.97
C TRP A 392 -1.32 23.13 -14.35
N GLY A 393 -2.39 22.72 -15.01
CA GLY A 393 -3.32 21.74 -14.46
C GLY A 393 -2.66 20.37 -14.30
N ALA A 394 -1.74 19.98 -15.18
CA ALA A 394 -0.95 18.76 -15.03
C ALA A 394 -0.07 18.79 -13.76
N TRP A 395 0.60 19.91 -13.50
CA TRP A 395 1.34 20.12 -12.25
C TRP A 395 0.41 20.16 -11.05
N ALA A 396 -0.72 20.87 -11.14
CA ALA A 396 -1.70 20.98 -10.07
C ALA A 396 -2.26 19.62 -9.65
N GLN A 397 -2.63 18.77 -10.61
CA GLN A 397 -3.08 17.41 -10.35
C GLN A 397 -2.00 16.58 -9.64
N ARG A 398 -0.75 16.60 -10.15
CA ARG A 398 0.37 15.88 -9.52
C ARG A 398 0.57 16.34 -8.08
N PHE A 399 0.71 17.64 -7.84
CA PHE A 399 1.00 18.16 -6.50
C PHE A 399 -0.19 17.97 -5.55
N GLN A 400 -1.42 18.12 -6.01
CA GLN A 400 -2.59 17.82 -5.18
C GLN A 400 -2.61 16.34 -4.78
N ALA A 401 -2.31 15.41 -5.71
CA ALA A 401 -2.20 13.99 -5.40
C ALA A 401 -1.08 13.72 -4.37
N GLN A 402 0.11 14.28 -4.57
CA GLN A 402 1.27 14.09 -3.67
C GLN A 402 1.01 14.62 -2.27
N LEU A 403 0.46 15.84 -2.15
CA LEU A 403 0.12 16.43 -0.86
C LEU A 403 -0.90 15.58 -0.09
N LEU A 404 -1.92 15.03 -0.76
CA LEU A 404 -2.92 14.19 -0.11
C LEU A 404 -2.36 12.83 0.31
N ASP A 405 -1.47 12.26 -0.50
CA ASP A 405 -0.78 11.01 -0.19
C ASP A 405 0.16 11.18 1.02
N ASP A 406 0.94 12.25 1.06
CA ASP A 406 1.80 12.62 2.20
C ASP A 406 0.99 12.80 3.49
N MET A 407 -0.17 13.46 3.40
CA MET A 407 -1.09 13.62 4.53
C MET A 407 -1.61 12.26 5.02
N GLU A 408 -2.01 11.35 4.12
CA GLU A 408 -2.49 10.02 4.46
C GLU A 408 -1.40 9.17 5.12
N HIS A 409 -0.18 9.18 4.57
CA HIS A 409 0.97 8.47 5.14
C HIS A 409 1.37 9.02 6.50
N ARG A 410 1.40 10.35 6.67
CA ARG A 410 1.67 10.96 7.98
C ARG A 410 0.60 10.61 9.00
N MET A 411 -0.67 10.66 8.62
CA MET A 411 -1.78 10.29 9.51
C MET A 411 -1.68 8.81 9.92
N THR A 412 -1.46 7.93 8.97
CA THR A 412 -1.29 6.49 9.22
C THR A 412 -0.08 6.24 10.13
N PHE A 413 1.05 6.90 9.88
CA PHE A 413 2.22 6.82 10.73
C PHE A 413 1.93 7.25 12.18
N LEU A 414 1.32 8.43 12.38
CA LEU A 414 1.01 8.93 13.72
C LEU A 414 0.06 8.01 14.48
N MET A 415 -0.96 7.49 13.80
CA MET A 415 -2.02 6.69 14.42
C MET A 415 -1.63 5.21 14.62
N GLU A 416 -0.94 4.59 13.67
CA GLU A 416 -0.71 3.14 13.63
C GLU A 416 0.73 2.74 13.96
N SER A 417 1.73 3.46 13.44
CA SER A 417 3.15 3.11 13.64
C SER A 417 3.73 3.74 14.91
N PHE A 418 3.52 5.04 15.09
CA PHE A 418 3.96 5.78 16.29
C PHE A 418 2.97 5.62 17.45
N GLY A 419 1.68 5.49 17.15
CA GLY A 419 0.62 5.24 18.13
C GLY A 419 0.22 6.45 18.98
N SER A 420 0.54 7.68 18.55
CA SER A 420 0.15 8.91 19.24
C SER A 420 -1.17 9.44 18.69
N LYS A 421 -2.28 9.02 19.30
CA LYS A 421 -3.62 9.52 18.95
C LYS A 421 -3.75 11.05 19.09
N PRO A 422 -3.24 11.71 20.15
CA PRO A 422 -3.32 13.16 20.26
C PRO A 422 -2.60 13.88 19.12
N ASP A 423 -1.41 13.41 18.72
CA ASP A 423 -0.66 14.02 17.61
C ASP A 423 -1.36 13.79 16.27
N GLY A 424 -1.94 12.60 16.06
CA GLY A 424 -2.74 12.31 14.87
C GLY A 424 -4.00 13.18 14.78
N GLU A 425 -4.72 13.38 15.88
CA GLU A 425 -5.90 14.25 15.91
C GLU A 425 -5.53 15.73 15.68
N ALA A 426 -4.45 16.22 16.31
CA ALA A 426 -3.95 17.57 16.11
C ALA A 426 -3.47 17.80 14.67
N PHE A 427 -2.79 16.80 14.08
CA PHE A 427 -2.40 16.84 12.68
C PHE A 427 -3.61 16.92 11.75
N LEU A 428 -4.63 16.08 11.98
CA LEU A 428 -5.85 16.09 11.16
C LEU A 428 -6.58 17.45 11.26
N ASP A 429 -6.68 18.04 12.44
CA ASP A 429 -7.29 19.37 12.62
C ASP A 429 -6.50 20.46 11.89
N ALA A 430 -5.18 20.40 11.93
CA ALA A 430 -4.32 21.30 11.17
C ALA A 430 -4.54 21.14 9.65
N MET A 431 -4.64 19.91 9.13
CA MET A 431 -4.88 19.66 7.72
C MET A 431 -6.26 20.14 7.27
N VAL A 432 -7.30 19.92 8.08
CA VAL A 432 -8.65 20.46 7.81
C VAL A 432 -8.61 21.98 7.75
N SER A 433 -7.99 22.64 8.73
CA SER A 433 -7.89 24.10 8.75
C SER A 433 -7.11 24.65 7.56
N GLN A 434 -6.13 23.90 7.04
CA GLN A 434 -5.22 24.38 6.00
C GLN A 434 -5.69 24.10 4.57
N TYR A 435 -6.30 22.93 4.33
CA TYR A 435 -6.46 22.37 2.99
C TYR A 435 -7.90 21.95 2.66
N GLU A 436 -8.89 22.31 3.49
CA GLU A 436 -10.31 22.00 3.21
C GLU A 436 -10.82 22.53 1.86
N ASP A 437 -10.17 23.57 1.32
CA ASP A 437 -10.49 24.19 0.04
C ASP A 437 -9.95 23.39 -1.17
N LEU A 438 -9.14 22.33 -1.00
CA LEU A 438 -8.71 21.49 -2.12
C LEU A 438 -9.87 20.60 -2.60
N ASP A 439 -10.05 20.52 -3.92
CA ASP A 439 -11.17 19.78 -4.52
C ASP A 439 -11.17 18.29 -4.14
N GLN A 440 -10.00 17.66 -4.06
CA GLN A 440 -9.84 16.26 -3.63
C GLN A 440 -9.65 16.07 -2.12
N PHE A 441 -9.64 17.13 -1.30
CA PHE A 441 -9.54 16.98 0.17
C PHE A 441 -10.62 16.07 0.79
N PRO A 442 -11.88 16.08 0.32
CA PRO A 442 -12.89 15.15 0.81
C PRO A 442 -12.51 13.67 0.63
N VAL A 443 -11.69 13.33 -0.37
CA VAL A 443 -11.19 11.97 -0.58
C VAL A 443 -10.27 11.56 0.56
N PHE A 444 -9.29 12.40 0.91
CA PHE A 444 -8.42 12.20 2.08
C PHE A 444 -9.22 12.00 3.37
N GLN A 445 -10.23 12.84 3.61
CA GLN A 445 -11.07 12.72 4.80
C GLN A 445 -11.86 11.41 4.85
N VAL A 446 -12.34 10.91 3.71
CA VAL A 446 -13.00 9.60 3.63
C VAL A 446 -12.02 8.47 3.98
N ARG A 447 -10.79 8.53 3.49
CA ARG A 447 -9.76 7.51 3.73
C ARG A 447 -9.30 7.49 5.19
N CYS A 448 -9.19 8.66 5.82
CA CYS A 448 -8.86 8.79 7.24
C CYS A 448 -10.05 8.62 8.20
N ALA A 449 -11.27 8.41 7.70
CA ALA A 449 -12.47 8.34 8.53
C ALA A 449 -12.44 7.20 9.58
N LYS A 450 -11.64 6.13 9.36
CA LYS A 450 -11.42 5.07 10.36
C LYS A 450 -10.88 5.61 11.71
N TYR A 451 -10.18 6.74 11.69
CA TYR A 451 -9.64 7.39 12.88
C TYR A 451 -10.59 8.43 13.48
N ARG A 452 -11.56 8.92 12.70
CA ARG A 452 -12.57 9.89 13.13
C ARG A 452 -13.92 9.59 12.46
N PRO A 453 -14.67 8.56 12.90
CA PRO A 453 -15.88 8.09 12.21
C PRO A 453 -16.93 9.20 11.97
N GLY A 454 -17.03 10.15 12.90
CA GLY A 454 -17.97 11.29 12.79
C GLY A 454 -17.78 12.21 11.58
N SER A 455 -16.62 12.19 10.90
CA SER A 455 -16.38 13.02 9.71
C SER A 455 -16.78 12.35 8.38
N TYR A 456 -17.07 11.04 8.39
CA TYR A 456 -17.30 10.26 7.15
C TYR A 456 -18.45 10.81 6.31
N ALA A 457 -19.64 10.96 6.91
CA ALA A 457 -20.87 11.34 6.18
C ALA A 457 -20.79 12.73 5.51
N GLY A 458 -20.05 13.67 6.09
CA GLY A 458 -19.80 14.98 5.47
C GLY A 458 -18.84 14.88 4.29
N ALA A 459 -17.72 14.18 4.49
CA ALA A 459 -16.68 14.01 3.49
C ALA A 459 -17.18 13.25 2.25
N ILE A 460 -17.86 12.12 2.45
CA ILE A 460 -18.36 11.28 1.35
C ILE A 460 -19.40 11.99 0.48
N ARG A 461 -20.25 12.86 1.06
CA ARG A 461 -21.21 13.66 0.27
C ARG A 461 -20.52 14.71 -0.60
N ARG A 462 -19.44 15.34 -0.10
CA ARG A 462 -18.64 16.25 -0.92
C ARG A 462 -17.90 15.51 -2.02
N ALA A 463 -17.27 14.37 -1.69
CA ALA A 463 -16.60 13.53 -2.68
C ALA A 463 -17.58 13.03 -3.76
N ALA A 464 -18.80 12.63 -3.39
CA ALA A 464 -19.81 12.20 -4.35
C ALA A 464 -20.21 13.30 -5.35
N LYS A 465 -20.25 14.57 -4.92
CA LYS A 465 -20.47 15.71 -5.83
C LYS A 465 -19.33 15.86 -6.83
N LEU A 466 -18.09 15.69 -6.37
CA LEU A 466 -16.92 15.69 -7.26
C LEU A 466 -17.04 14.56 -8.30
N LEU A 467 -17.36 13.32 -7.89
CA LEU A 467 -17.53 12.20 -8.82
C LEU A 467 -18.68 12.40 -9.81
N ALA A 468 -19.77 13.03 -9.37
CA ALA A 468 -20.92 13.30 -10.23
C ALA A 468 -20.59 14.32 -11.32
N ALA A 469 -19.73 15.30 -11.03
CA ALA A 469 -19.33 16.33 -11.98
C ALA A 469 -18.12 15.92 -12.85
N HIS A 470 -17.13 15.31 -12.22
CA HIS A 470 -15.80 15.02 -12.78
C HIS A 470 -15.32 13.63 -12.36
N PRO A 471 -15.93 12.55 -12.89
CA PRO A 471 -15.49 11.18 -12.59
C PRO A 471 -14.02 10.93 -12.96
N GLU A 472 -13.50 11.68 -13.94
CA GLU A 472 -12.13 11.63 -14.42
C GLU A 472 -11.12 12.43 -13.56
N ALA A 473 -11.58 13.23 -12.59
CA ALA A 473 -10.68 14.03 -11.74
C ALA A 473 -10.06 13.24 -10.60
N VAL A 474 -10.63 12.07 -10.25
CA VAL A 474 -10.08 11.19 -9.22
C VAL A 474 -9.47 9.93 -9.85
N SER A 475 -8.36 9.47 -9.29
CA SER A 475 -7.78 8.16 -9.61
C SER A 475 -8.81 7.03 -9.53
N ASP A 476 -8.61 5.95 -10.26
CA ASP A 476 -9.47 4.76 -10.22
C ASP A 476 -9.56 4.11 -8.83
N SER A 477 -8.44 4.05 -8.08
CA SER A 477 -8.45 3.54 -6.70
C SER A 477 -9.41 4.32 -5.81
N ASN A 478 -9.29 5.65 -5.83
CA ASN A 478 -10.17 6.51 -5.05
C ASN A 478 -11.61 6.49 -5.56
N PHE A 479 -11.85 6.38 -6.87
CA PHE A 479 -13.21 6.21 -7.38
C PHE A 479 -13.89 4.98 -6.74
N VAL A 480 -13.21 3.83 -6.76
CA VAL A 480 -13.73 2.59 -6.16
C VAL A 480 -13.94 2.75 -4.65
N CYS A 481 -12.97 3.35 -3.95
CA CYS A 481 -13.06 3.61 -2.51
C CYS A 481 -14.29 4.47 -2.13
N LEU A 482 -14.61 5.48 -2.95
CA LEU A 482 -15.72 6.40 -2.74
C LEU A 482 -17.07 5.81 -3.17
N SER A 483 -17.07 4.86 -4.12
CA SER A 483 -18.27 4.16 -4.58
C SER A 483 -18.72 3.01 -3.66
N MET A 484 -17.91 2.63 -2.67
CA MET A 484 -18.22 1.54 -1.74
C MET A 484 -18.43 2.08 -0.31
N PRO A 485 -19.70 2.26 0.14
CA PRO A 485 -19.97 2.81 1.46
C PRO A 485 -19.41 1.88 2.56
N LYS A 486 -18.56 2.43 3.44
CA LYS A 486 -17.96 1.71 4.58
C LYS A 486 -18.87 1.70 5.81
N GLU A 487 -19.88 2.56 5.83
CA GLU A 487 -20.85 2.66 6.92
C GLU A 487 -22.29 2.61 6.38
N ALA A 488 -23.18 1.95 7.12
CA ALA A 488 -24.59 1.77 6.76
C ALA A 488 -25.41 3.08 6.65
N TRP A 489 -24.82 4.23 7.01
CA TRP A 489 -25.50 5.52 7.16
C TRP A 489 -25.57 6.36 5.87
N VAL A 490 -24.86 5.97 4.80
CA VAL A 490 -24.95 6.64 3.49
C VAL A 490 -25.79 5.77 2.56
N PRO A 491 -26.95 6.25 2.06
CA PRO A 491 -27.76 5.49 1.12
C PRO A 491 -26.94 5.17 -0.14
N PRO A 492 -26.77 3.88 -0.51
CA PRO A 492 -25.98 3.51 -1.70
C PRO A 492 -26.48 4.14 -3.00
N ALA A 493 -27.76 4.54 -3.07
CA ALA A 493 -28.37 5.17 -4.25
C ALA A 493 -27.92 6.62 -4.49
N ALA A 494 -27.32 7.28 -3.50
CA ALA A 494 -26.81 8.65 -3.62
C ALA A 494 -25.36 8.71 -4.15
N LEU A 495 -24.71 7.56 -4.32
CA LEU A 495 -23.32 7.46 -4.77
C LEU A 495 -23.27 6.89 -6.20
N PRO A 496 -22.38 7.40 -7.07
CA PRO A 496 -22.05 6.73 -8.32
C PRO A 496 -21.51 5.32 -8.03
N ARG A 497 -22.01 4.32 -8.76
CA ARG A 497 -21.46 2.96 -8.69
C ARG A 497 -20.18 2.91 -9.53
N TYR A 498 -19.12 2.29 -9.01
CA TYR A 498 -17.84 2.25 -9.72
C TYR A 498 -17.99 1.65 -11.13
N GLY A 499 -18.77 0.56 -11.29
CA GLY A 499 -19.00 -0.09 -12.57
C GLY A 499 -19.77 0.73 -13.62
N GLN A 500 -20.29 1.92 -13.26
CA GLN A 500 -20.85 2.86 -14.24
C GLN A 500 -19.76 3.63 -14.98
N TRP A 501 -18.64 3.95 -14.32
CA TRP A 501 -17.50 4.65 -14.92
C TRP A 501 -16.38 3.68 -15.30
N LEU A 502 -15.97 2.85 -14.35
CA LEU A 502 -14.98 1.79 -14.49
C LEU A 502 -15.71 0.51 -14.97
N SER A 503 -16.27 0.58 -16.18
CA SER A 503 -17.14 -0.45 -16.76
C SER A 503 -16.46 -1.80 -16.98
N VAL A 504 -15.14 -1.83 -16.95
CA VAL A 504 -14.29 -3.02 -17.00
C VAL A 504 -13.26 -2.95 -15.88
N PRO A 505 -12.82 -4.09 -15.30
CA PRO A 505 -11.86 -4.10 -14.21
C PRO A 505 -10.56 -3.38 -14.55
N VAL A 506 -10.04 -3.56 -15.76
CA VAL A 506 -8.91 -2.80 -16.31
C VAL A 506 -9.21 -2.38 -17.75
N PRO A 507 -8.70 -1.23 -18.21
CA PRO A 507 -8.90 -0.78 -19.58
C PRO A 507 -8.37 -1.77 -20.62
N PHE A 508 -8.97 -1.78 -21.81
CA PHE A 508 -8.66 -2.71 -22.89
C PHE A 508 -7.16 -2.87 -23.16
N GLY A 509 -6.68 -4.12 -23.15
CA GLY A 509 -5.30 -4.48 -23.48
C GLY A 509 -4.25 -4.02 -22.47
N THR A 510 -4.66 -3.54 -21.30
CA THR A 510 -3.74 -2.99 -20.29
C THR A 510 -3.75 -3.79 -18.99
N ALA A 511 -2.78 -3.48 -18.12
CA ALA A 511 -2.84 -3.80 -16.70
C ALA A 511 -2.68 -2.52 -15.87
N TYR A 512 -3.23 -1.41 -16.39
CA TYR A 512 -3.13 -0.09 -15.80
C TYR A 512 -3.67 -0.09 -14.38
N ASN A 513 -2.84 0.38 -13.43
CA ASN A 513 -3.15 0.42 -11.99
C ASN A 513 -3.68 -0.91 -11.41
N LEU A 514 -3.32 -2.06 -12.01
CA LEU A 514 -3.83 -3.37 -11.59
C LEU A 514 -3.57 -3.64 -10.10
N GLY A 515 -2.45 -3.18 -9.52
CA GLY A 515 -2.19 -3.33 -8.08
C GLY A 515 -3.27 -2.73 -7.19
N TYR A 516 -3.78 -1.55 -7.52
CA TYR A 516 -4.87 -0.91 -6.79
C TYR A 516 -6.24 -1.47 -7.15
N ARG A 517 -6.50 -1.64 -8.45
CA ARG A 517 -7.77 -2.18 -8.94
C ARG A 517 -8.02 -3.57 -8.39
N SER A 518 -6.99 -4.40 -8.30
CA SER A 518 -7.07 -5.73 -7.71
C SER A 518 -7.40 -5.73 -6.21
N ARG A 519 -6.99 -4.70 -5.48
CA ARG A 519 -7.25 -4.58 -4.05
C ARG A 519 -8.64 -4.07 -3.75
N GLU A 520 -9.10 -3.09 -4.53
CA GLU A 520 -10.30 -2.32 -4.23
C GLU A 520 -11.53 -2.83 -5.00
N MET A 521 -11.38 -3.43 -6.18
CA MET A 521 -12.53 -3.88 -6.99
C MET A 521 -13.10 -5.23 -6.51
N PRO A 522 -14.42 -5.30 -6.22
CA PRO A 522 -15.07 -6.55 -5.82
C PRO A 522 -14.89 -7.70 -6.82
N GLU A 523 -14.88 -7.42 -8.11
CA GLU A 523 -14.69 -8.42 -9.18
C GLU A 523 -13.36 -9.15 -9.01
N TRP A 524 -12.32 -8.46 -8.54
CA TRP A 524 -11.03 -9.08 -8.34
C TRP A 524 -10.98 -10.01 -7.13
N THR A 525 -11.76 -9.70 -6.08
CA THR A 525 -11.91 -10.58 -4.91
C THR A 525 -12.46 -11.95 -5.32
N HIS A 526 -13.26 -12.00 -6.38
CA HIS A 526 -13.84 -13.23 -6.95
C HIS A 526 -13.13 -13.73 -8.22
N ALA A 527 -12.06 -13.07 -8.66
CA ALA A 527 -11.35 -13.44 -9.88
C ALA A 527 -10.67 -14.82 -9.75
N THR A 528 -10.81 -15.62 -10.80
CA THR A 528 -10.23 -16.97 -10.88
C THR A 528 -8.78 -16.92 -11.33
N LEU A 529 -8.06 -18.04 -11.17
CA LEU A 529 -6.70 -18.18 -11.72
C LEU A 529 -6.65 -17.90 -13.23
N ALA A 530 -7.66 -18.37 -13.97
CA ALA A 530 -7.78 -18.12 -15.42
C ALA A 530 -7.93 -16.62 -15.76
N THR A 531 -8.53 -15.84 -14.86
CA THR A 531 -8.65 -14.38 -15.02
C THR A 531 -7.33 -13.67 -14.72
N ARG A 532 -6.56 -14.16 -13.74
CA ARG A 532 -5.31 -13.50 -13.29
C ARG A 532 -4.08 -13.88 -14.13
N LYS A 533 -4.05 -15.08 -14.71
CA LYS A 533 -2.90 -15.61 -15.44
C LYS A 533 -2.48 -14.73 -16.63
N PRO A 534 -3.39 -14.22 -17.49
CA PRO A 534 -3.01 -13.31 -18.57
C PRO A 534 -2.28 -12.06 -18.08
N TYR A 535 -2.72 -11.49 -16.94
CA TYR A 535 -2.04 -10.33 -16.35
C TYR A 535 -0.66 -10.67 -15.78
N GLN A 536 -0.46 -11.91 -15.31
CA GLN A 536 0.87 -12.36 -14.87
C GLN A 536 1.83 -12.44 -16.05
N ASP A 537 1.35 -12.92 -17.20
CA ASP A 537 2.16 -12.98 -18.41
C ASP A 537 2.47 -11.56 -18.94
N MET A 538 1.55 -10.60 -18.77
CA MET A 538 1.81 -9.18 -19.03
C MET A 538 2.78 -8.54 -18.03
N ARG A 539 2.76 -8.97 -16.76
CA ARG A 539 3.54 -8.41 -15.65
C ARG A 539 4.28 -9.49 -14.84
N PRO A 540 5.27 -10.18 -15.45
CA PRO A 540 5.92 -11.34 -14.83
C PRO A 540 6.76 -11.01 -13.59
N TRP A 541 7.07 -9.72 -13.37
CA TRP A 541 7.82 -9.24 -12.20
C TRP A 541 6.92 -8.63 -11.11
N ASP A 542 5.59 -8.59 -11.29
CA ASP A 542 4.69 -8.03 -10.27
C ASP A 542 4.50 -9.00 -9.08
N LEU A 543 5.05 -8.59 -7.93
CA LEU A 543 5.04 -9.39 -6.71
C LEU A 543 3.64 -9.58 -6.11
N TRP A 544 2.80 -8.55 -6.19
CA TRP A 544 1.46 -8.57 -5.61
C TRP A 544 0.55 -9.50 -6.40
N LEU A 545 0.62 -9.42 -7.73
CA LEU A 545 -0.09 -10.32 -8.61
C LEU A 545 0.36 -11.76 -8.42
N THR A 546 1.67 -11.99 -8.34
CA THR A 546 2.25 -13.33 -8.10
C THR A 546 1.79 -13.91 -6.77
N LYS A 547 1.87 -13.13 -5.68
CA LYS A 547 1.34 -13.52 -4.36
C LYS A 547 -0.15 -13.86 -4.41
N SER A 548 -0.92 -13.08 -5.17
CA SER A 548 -2.36 -13.33 -5.34
C SER A 548 -2.63 -14.66 -6.08
N ILE A 549 -1.80 -15.02 -7.05
CA ILE A 549 -1.88 -16.26 -7.83
C ILE A 549 -1.53 -17.46 -6.96
N VAL A 550 -0.49 -17.36 -6.12
CA VAL A 550 -0.15 -18.39 -5.14
C VAL A 550 -1.35 -18.67 -4.22
N GLY A 551 -1.97 -17.61 -3.69
CA GLY A 551 -3.14 -17.74 -2.82
C GLY A 551 -4.32 -18.44 -3.49
N LEU A 552 -4.57 -18.20 -4.79
CA LEU A 552 -5.62 -18.88 -5.54
C LEU A 552 -5.27 -20.33 -5.89
N ARG A 553 -4.03 -20.59 -6.31
CA ARG A 553 -3.58 -21.90 -6.79
C ARG A 553 -3.45 -22.91 -5.65
N PHE A 554 -3.01 -22.46 -4.47
CA PHE A 554 -2.70 -23.34 -3.34
C PHE A 554 -3.63 -23.16 -2.13
N GLY A 555 -4.42 -22.07 -2.09
CA GLY A 555 -5.36 -21.82 -1.00
C GLY A 555 -4.67 -21.71 0.36
N LYS A 556 -5.03 -22.62 1.28
CA LYS A 556 -4.38 -22.74 2.60
C LYS A 556 -3.15 -23.66 2.59
N GLY A 557 -2.91 -24.37 1.49
CA GLY A 557 -1.71 -25.17 1.28
C GLY A 557 -0.52 -24.29 0.89
N HIS A 558 0.68 -24.87 0.99
CA HIS A 558 1.91 -24.23 0.55
C HIS A 558 2.21 -24.55 -0.93
N PRO A 559 2.82 -23.63 -1.69
CA PRO A 559 3.30 -23.95 -3.03
C PRO A 559 4.38 -25.04 -3.00
N THR A 560 4.53 -25.82 -4.05
CA THR A 560 5.67 -26.73 -4.18
C THR A 560 6.94 -25.96 -4.57
N PRO A 561 8.15 -26.49 -4.33
CA PRO A 561 9.39 -25.85 -4.77
C PRO A 561 9.41 -25.52 -6.26
N GLU A 562 8.87 -26.41 -7.11
CA GLU A 562 8.77 -26.20 -8.56
C GLU A 562 7.83 -25.03 -8.89
N ALA A 563 6.74 -24.89 -8.14
CA ALA A 563 5.82 -23.77 -8.30
C ALA A 563 6.43 -22.45 -7.82
N VAL A 564 7.25 -22.47 -6.77
CA VAL A 564 8.02 -21.28 -6.36
C VAL A 564 9.01 -20.89 -7.46
N GLU A 565 9.72 -21.85 -8.05
CA GLU A 565 10.62 -21.57 -9.18
C GLU A 565 9.88 -21.03 -10.41
N GLU A 566 8.73 -21.62 -10.75
CA GLU A 566 7.86 -21.15 -11.85
C GLU A 566 7.42 -19.68 -11.64
N LEU A 567 6.99 -19.34 -10.43
CA LEU A 567 6.33 -18.06 -10.14
C LEU A 567 7.31 -16.94 -9.74
N TYR A 568 8.35 -17.27 -8.98
CA TYR A 568 9.31 -16.31 -8.43
C TYR A 568 10.71 -16.43 -9.06
N GLY A 569 10.95 -17.41 -9.94
CA GLY A 569 12.18 -17.53 -10.71
C GLY A 569 12.60 -16.24 -11.45
N PRO A 570 11.67 -15.47 -12.07
CA PRO A 570 12.02 -14.22 -12.75
C PRO A 570 12.62 -13.13 -11.84
N ILE A 571 12.36 -13.17 -10.53
CA ILE A 571 12.82 -12.14 -9.58
C ILE A 571 13.97 -12.62 -8.69
N LYS A 572 14.28 -13.92 -8.65
CA LYS A 572 15.18 -14.53 -7.65
C LYS A 572 16.56 -13.87 -7.57
N ALA A 573 17.03 -13.30 -8.67
CA ALA A 573 18.34 -12.68 -8.77
C ALA A 573 18.44 -11.32 -8.06
N PHE A 574 17.33 -10.58 -7.95
CA PHE A 574 17.30 -9.23 -7.34
C PHE A 574 16.36 -9.12 -6.14
N ALA A 575 15.38 -10.02 -5.99
CA ALA A 575 14.57 -10.17 -4.78
C ALA A 575 14.83 -11.53 -4.08
N PRO A 576 16.09 -11.87 -3.75
CA PRO A 576 16.43 -13.20 -3.25
C PRO A 576 15.77 -13.51 -1.91
N LYS A 577 15.59 -12.51 -1.02
CA LYS A 577 14.89 -12.70 0.26
C LYS A 577 13.47 -13.21 0.02
N LEU A 578 12.69 -12.51 -0.80
CA LEU A 578 11.30 -12.90 -1.07
C LEU A 578 11.22 -14.29 -1.72
N TYR A 579 12.08 -14.57 -2.70
CA TYR A 579 12.15 -15.89 -3.33
C TYR A 579 12.44 -16.99 -2.30
N LEU A 580 13.45 -16.80 -1.45
CA LEU A 580 13.83 -17.79 -0.45
C LEU A 580 12.78 -17.91 0.67
N ASP A 581 12.08 -16.83 1.05
CA ASP A 581 10.97 -16.87 2.02
C ASP A 581 9.86 -17.81 1.53
N TRP A 582 9.47 -17.67 0.25
CA TRP A 582 8.50 -18.56 -0.38
C TRP A 582 9.02 -19.99 -0.53
N MET A 583 10.31 -20.14 -0.86
CA MET A 583 10.95 -21.45 -0.98
C MET A 583 11.02 -22.18 0.37
N ALA A 584 11.32 -21.47 1.46
CA ALA A 584 11.30 -22.03 2.81
C ALA A 584 9.89 -22.48 3.20
N GLY A 585 8.87 -21.70 2.82
CA GLY A 585 7.47 -22.04 2.99
C GLY A 585 7.00 -23.25 2.17
N ALA A 586 7.70 -23.60 1.09
CA ALA A 586 7.40 -24.77 0.25
C ALA A 586 7.86 -26.11 0.86
N TYR A 587 8.65 -26.06 1.93
CA TYR A 587 9.13 -27.23 2.66
C TYR A 587 8.48 -27.35 4.05
N ASP A 588 8.29 -28.59 4.49
CA ASP A 588 7.84 -28.89 5.84
C ASP A 588 8.81 -28.32 6.89
N GLU A 589 8.29 -27.98 8.08
CA GLU A 589 9.06 -27.31 9.13
C GLU A 589 10.31 -28.08 9.58
N ASP A 590 10.24 -29.42 9.57
CA ASP A 590 11.33 -30.31 9.97
C ASP A 590 12.26 -30.73 8.81
N SER A 591 12.01 -30.24 7.59
CA SER A 591 12.80 -30.63 6.41
C SER A 591 14.25 -30.09 6.49
N PRO A 592 15.27 -30.92 6.19
CA PRO A 592 16.64 -30.45 6.04
C PRO A 592 16.80 -29.36 4.97
N GLU A 593 15.98 -29.41 3.93
CA GLU A 593 15.94 -28.42 2.84
C GLU A 593 15.45 -27.07 3.38
N ARG A 594 14.37 -27.04 4.18
CA ARG A 594 13.91 -25.81 4.82
C ARG A 594 15.00 -25.16 5.67
N LEU A 595 15.71 -25.98 6.45
CA LEU A 595 16.80 -25.48 7.29
C LEU A 595 17.91 -24.83 6.45
N LYS A 596 18.29 -25.44 5.32
CA LYS A 596 19.28 -24.87 4.38
C LYS A 596 18.79 -23.55 3.79
N VAL A 597 17.53 -23.47 3.36
CA VAL A 597 16.96 -22.25 2.78
C VAL A 597 16.87 -21.13 3.82
N VAL A 598 16.41 -21.42 5.03
CA VAL A 598 16.36 -20.43 6.12
C VAL A 598 17.75 -19.99 6.57
N ALA A 599 18.75 -20.88 6.52
CA ALA A 599 20.14 -20.47 6.75
C ALA A 599 20.63 -19.49 5.67
N GLN A 600 20.32 -19.72 4.39
CA GLN A 600 20.63 -18.78 3.31
C GLN A 600 19.92 -17.43 3.50
N LEU A 601 18.64 -17.45 3.90
CA LEU A 601 17.89 -16.25 4.26
C LEU A 601 18.56 -15.46 5.37
N ALA A 602 19.04 -16.15 6.42
CA ALA A 602 19.65 -15.53 7.58
C ALA A 602 21.02 -14.89 7.30
N GLU A 603 21.68 -15.23 6.18
CA GLU A 603 22.85 -14.51 5.67
C GLU A 603 22.48 -13.22 4.91
N ILE A 604 21.25 -13.14 4.37
CA ILE A 604 20.75 -11.96 3.65
C ILE A 604 20.07 -10.97 4.60
N ASP A 605 19.29 -11.48 5.54
CA ASP A 605 18.54 -10.72 6.54
C ASP A 605 18.79 -11.32 7.93
N PRO A 606 19.57 -10.62 8.79
CA PRO A 606 19.84 -11.09 10.16
C PRO A 606 18.60 -11.35 11.01
N SER A 607 17.44 -10.77 10.69
CA SER A 607 16.20 -11.05 11.42
C SER A 607 15.74 -12.51 11.27
N GLU A 608 16.12 -13.17 10.17
CA GLU A 608 15.78 -14.57 9.92
C GLU A 608 16.60 -15.53 10.82
N GLN A 609 17.64 -15.03 11.51
CA GLN A 609 18.33 -15.78 12.57
C GLN A 609 17.36 -16.21 13.68
N PHE A 610 16.32 -15.43 13.96
CA PHE A 610 15.29 -15.81 14.94
C PHE A 610 14.39 -16.94 14.45
N VAL A 611 14.14 -17.03 13.15
CA VAL A 611 13.42 -18.17 12.54
C VAL A 611 14.31 -19.40 12.57
N LEU A 612 15.58 -19.27 12.16
CA LEU A 612 16.56 -20.34 12.19
C LEU A 612 16.73 -20.92 13.61
N ALA A 613 16.83 -20.06 14.61
CA ALA A 613 16.92 -20.46 16.01
C ALA A 613 15.70 -21.29 16.45
N ARG A 614 14.48 -20.89 16.08
CA ARG A 614 13.26 -21.66 16.40
C ARG A 614 13.24 -23.03 15.73
N LEU A 615 13.68 -23.13 14.47
CA LEU A 615 13.81 -24.42 13.78
C LEU A 615 14.80 -25.34 14.51
N PHE A 616 15.94 -24.81 14.96
CA PHE A 616 16.88 -25.57 15.79
C PHE A 616 16.26 -26.03 17.11
N LEU A 617 15.51 -25.17 17.82
CA LEU A 617 14.80 -25.57 19.04
C LEU A 617 13.79 -26.69 18.78
N HIS A 618 13.01 -26.62 17.69
CA HIS A 618 12.02 -27.65 17.36
C HIS A 618 12.67 -29.01 17.09
N GLN A 619 13.94 -29.02 16.64
CA GLN A 619 14.78 -30.19 16.43
C GLN A 619 15.63 -30.60 17.66
N GLY A 620 15.49 -29.92 18.80
CA GLY A 620 16.27 -30.20 20.02
C GLY A 620 17.74 -29.75 19.96
N ARG A 621 18.08 -28.87 19.03
CA ARG A 621 19.45 -28.36 18.78
C ARG A 621 19.70 -27.05 19.52
N GLU A 622 19.64 -27.11 20.85
CA GLU A 622 19.64 -25.91 21.70
C GLU A 622 20.91 -25.05 21.58
N LYS A 623 22.08 -25.68 21.35
CA LYS A 623 23.34 -24.96 21.20
C LYS A 623 23.32 -24.09 19.95
N GLU A 624 22.95 -24.67 18.80
CA GLU A 624 22.83 -23.94 17.54
C GLU A 624 21.72 -22.89 17.59
N ALA A 625 20.61 -23.18 18.29
CA ALA A 625 19.55 -22.20 18.51
C ALA A 625 20.06 -20.97 19.27
N LEU A 626 20.81 -21.18 20.37
CA LEU A 626 21.39 -20.08 21.14
C LEU A 626 22.39 -19.27 20.33
N GLU A 627 23.24 -19.94 19.54
CA GLU A 627 24.19 -19.26 18.63
C GLU A 627 23.46 -18.39 17.61
N ALA A 628 22.39 -18.89 16.99
CA ALA A 628 21.57 -18.12 16.06
C ALA A 628 20.87 -16.92 16.75
N PHE A 629 20.30 -17.09 17.95
CA PHE A 629 19.73 -15.97 18.72
C PHE A 629 20.76 -14.87 19.00
N LEU A 630 21.97 -15.25 19.43
CA LEU A 630 23.05 -14.30 19.72
C LEU A 630 23.52 -13.59 18.45
N ARG A 631 23.58 -14.30 17.31
CA ARG A 631 23.91 -13.70 16.03
C ARG A 631 22.86 -12.67 15.61
N GLY A 632 21.57 -13.02 15.70
CA GLY A 632 20.46 -12.10 15.44
C GLY A 632 20.50 -10.86 16.34
N PHE A 633 20.77 -11.03 17.64
CA PHE A 633 20.93 -9.91 18.58
C PHE A 633 22.05 -8.94 18.16
N ASN A 634 23.20 -9.47 17.72
CA ASN A 634 24.35 -8.68 17.33
C ASN A 634 24.19 -8.00 15.97
N GLU A 635 23.57 -8.68 15.00
CA GLU A 635 23.57 -8.26 13.59
C GLU A 635 22.30 -7.49 13.17
N ASP A 636 21.12 -7.75 13.76
CA ASP A 636 19.85 -7.15 13.33
C ASP A 636 19.65 -5.74 13.90
N ARG A 637 19.67 -4.71 13.06
CA ARG A 637 19.55 -3.29 13.47
C ARG A 637 18.22 -2.92 14.15
N ASP A 638 17.11 -3.63 13.90
CA ASP A 638 15.80 -3.32 14.51
C ASP A 638 15.71 -3.88 15.93
N ARG A 639 15.99 -3.02 16.91
CA ARG A 639 15.98 -3.40 18.33
C ARG A 639 14.60 -3.87 18.82
N VAL A 640 13.51 -3.33 18.29
CA VAL A 640 12.15 -3.78 18.67
C VAL A 640 11.94 -5.21 18.20
N ARG A 641 12.32 -5.54 16.97
CA ARG A 641 12.26 -6.90 16.45
C ARG A 641 13.16 -7.86 17.21
N VAL A 642 14.39 -7.47 17.53
CA VAL A 642 15.30 -8.24 18.38
C VAL A 642 14.64 -8.53 19.73
N SER A 643 14.08 -7.52 20.40
CA SER A 643 13.42 -7.68 21.71
C SER A 643 12.25 -8.66 21.70
N ASN A 644 11.58 -8.85 20.55
CA ASN A 644 10.50 -9.81 20.40
C ASN A 644 10.96 -11.27 20.41
N GLY A 645 12.24 -11.53 20.10
CA GLY A 645 12.82 -12.87 19.95
C GLY A 645 13.63 -13.40 21.13
N MET A 646 14.07 -12.55 22.07
CA MET A 646 15.15 -12.92 23.00
C MET A 646 14.77 -13.68 24.28
N ARG A 647 13.47 -13.84 24.58
CA ARG A 647 13.00 -14.42 25.86
C ARG A 647 13.65 -15.77 26.20
N TRP A 648 13.68 -16.70 25.24
CA TRP A 648 14.27 -18.03 25.46
C TRP A 648 15.79 -17.95 25.66
N ALA A 649 16.49 -17.18 24.82
CA ALA A 649 17.94 -17.04 24.87
C ALA A 649 18.42 -16.44 26.22
N VAL A 650 17.74 -15.43 26.74
CA VAL A 650 18.06 -14.83 28.05
C VAL A 650 17.93 -15.86 29.17
N ALA A 651 16.85 -16.64 29.19
CA ALA A 651 16.67 -17.70 30.18
C ALA A 651 17.74 -18.80 30.06
N ALA A 652 18.08 -19.20 28.83
CA ALA A 652 19.12 -20.19 28.56
C ALA A 652 20.50 -19.71 29.03
N LEU A 653 20.88 -18.47 28.72
CA LEU A 653 22.14 -17.86 29.16
C LEU A 653 22.25 -17.81 30.68
N TYR A 654 21.17 -17.41 31.37
CA TYR A 654 21.14 -17.37 32.83
C TYR A 654 21.34 -18.77 33.44
N ARG A 655 20.65 -19.79 32.93
CA ARG A 655 20.80 -21.18 33.37
C ARG A 655 22.20 -21.75 33.12
N GLN A 656 22.86 -21.31 32.05
CA GLN A 656 24.26 -21.66 31.75
C GLN A 656 25.28 -20.87 32.58
N GLY A 657 24.85 -20.01 33.51
CA GLY A 657 25.73 -19.19 34.34
C GLY A 657 26.31 -17.97 33.62
N ARG A 658 25.89 -17.68 32.38
CA ARG A 658 26.33 -16.50 31.59
C ARG A 658 25.52 -15.26 31.97
N VAL A 659 25.48 -14.96 33.27
CA VAL A 659 24.57 -13.95 33.87
C VAL A 659 24.80 -12.54 33.31
N GLY A 660 26.06 -12.13 33.10
CA GLY A 660 26.36 -10.80 32.57
C GLY A 660 25.78 -10.55 31.17
N LEU A 661 25.85 -11.54 30.29
CA LEU A 661 25.28 -11.41 28.94
C LEU A 661 23.75 -11.48 28.96
N ALA A 662 23.16 -12.29 29.86
CA ALA A 662 21.71 -12.31 30.05
C ALA A 662 21.18 -10.94 30.49
N GLU A 663 21.89 -10.27 31.42
CA GLU A 663 21.59 -8.91 31.90
C GLU A 663 21.67 -7.85 30.81
N GLU A 664 22.75 -7.88 30.03
CA GLU A 664 22.95 -6.96 28.91
C GLU A 664 21.79 -7.04 27.92
N ILE A 665 21.52 -8.25 27.42
CA ILE A 665 20.47 -8.49 26.41
C ILE A 665 19.09 -8.13 26.97
N ALA A 666 18.77 -8.54 28.20
CA ALA A 666 17.47 -8.27 28.78
C ALA A 666 17.22 -6.78 28.99
N SER A 667 18.26 -6.03 29.36
CA SER A 667 18.18 -4.57 29.55
C SER A 667 18.01 -3.85 28.21
N ASP A 668 18.81 -4.20 27.19
CA ASP A 668 18.66 -3.68 25.81
C ASP A 668 17.24 -3.92 25.28
N CYS A 669 16.71 -5.13 25.50
CA CYS A 669 15.34 -5.46 25.13
C CYS A 669 14.31 -4.56 25.85
N ALA A 670 14.48 -4.28 27.14
CA ALA A 670 13.57 -3.43 27.92
C ALA A 670 13.61 -1.96 27.48
N GLU A 671 14.79 -1.44 27.11
CA GLU A 671 14.98 -0.05 26.68
C GLU A 671 14.19 0.30 25.42
N THR A 672 13.89 -0.70 24.58
CA THR A 672 13.00 -0.52 23.42
C THR A 672 11.57 -0.11 23.80
N GLY A 673 11.17 -0.36 25.06
CA GLY A 673 9.81 -0.16 25.55
C GLY A 673 8.79 -1.17 24.99
N SER A 674 9.22 -2.18 24.23
CA SER A 674 8.32 -3.18 23.66
C SER A 674 7.74 -4.10 24.74
N ALA A 675 6.49 -4.54 24.55
CA ALA A 675 5.86 -5.48 25.48
C ALA A 675 6.69 -6.77 25.68
N ARG A 676 7.27 -7.31 24.60
CA ARG A 676 8.11 -8.53 24.68
C ARG A 676 9.45 -8.27 25.34
N GLY A 677 10.02 -7.09 25.15
CA GLY A 677 11.26 -6.68 25.81
C GLY A 677 11.08 -6.56 27.32
N LEU A 678 10.02 -5.87 27.76
CA LEU A 678 9.64 -5.76 29.17
C LEU A 678 9.34 -7.14 29.79
N MET A 679 8.65 -8.03 29.07
CA MET A 679 8.45 -9.42 29.52
C MET A 679 9.76 -10.19 29.67
N THR A 680 10.72 -10.00 28.75
CA THR A 680 12.03 -10.67 28.80
C THR A 680 12.85 -10.20 29.99
N PHE A 681 12.84 -8.88 30.26
CA PHE A 681 13.46 -8.30 31.43
C PHE A 681 12.83 -8.77 32.74
N SER A 682 11.49 -8.76 32.81
CA SER A 682 10.75 -9.28 33.96
C SER A 682 11.13 -10.73 34.27
N LEU A 683 11.24 -11.58 33.24
CA LEU A 683 11.65 -12.97 33.42
C LEU A 683 13.04 -13.08 34.05
N LEU A 684 14.02 -12.31 33.58
CA LEU A 684 15.35 -12.32 34.17
C LEU A 684 15.34 -11.84 35.63
N ARG A 685 14.63 -10.76 35.93
CA ARG A 685 14.50 -10.23 37.30
C ARG A 685 13.86 -11.25 38.23
N GLU A 686 12.85 -11.98 37.75
CA GLU A 686 12.25 -13.08 38.49
C GLU A 686 13.26 -14.20 38.80
N LEU A 687 14.03 -14.63 37.80
CA LEU A 687 15.06 -15.68 37.94
C LEU A 687 16.16 -15.29 38.94
N GLN A 688 16.39 -13.99 39.13
CA GLN A 688 17.36 -13.43 40.08
C GLN A 688 16.76 -13.15 41.47
N GLY A 689 15.47 -13.36 41.67
CA GLY A 689 14.78 -13.03 42.92
C GLY A 689 14.45 -11.55 43.11
N ARG A 690 14.57 -10.72 42.07
CA ARG A 690 14.29 -9.27 42.08
C ARG A 690 12.83 -8.97 41.73
N TYR A 691 11.89 -9.47 42.53
CA TYR A 691 10.45 -9.47 42.20
C TYR A 691 9.83 -8.08 42.03
N LYS A 692 10.31 -7.07 42.79
CA LYS A 692 9.83 -5.70 42.67
C LYS A 692 10.14 -5.09 41.28
N GLU A 693 11.32 -5.36 40.75
CA GLU A 693 11.73 -4.90 39.42
C GLU A 693 10.97 -5.66 38.31
N ALA A 694 10.72 -6.94 38.52
CA ALA A 694 9.90 -7.75 37.60
C ALA A 694 8.46 -7.21 37.50
N GLU A 695 7.81 -6.89 38.62
CA GLU A 695 6.46 -6.29 38.62
C GLU A 695 6.45 -4.88 37.97
N ALA A 696 7.48 -4.07 38.20
CA ALA A 696 7.57 -2.74 37.59
C ALA A 696 7.56 -2.80 36.06
N ALA A 697 8.27 -3.76 35.47
CA ALA A 697 8.27 -3.95 34.00
C ALA A 697 6.88 -4.29 33.43
N PHE A 698 6.07 -5.08 34.17
CA PHE A 698 4.68 -5.33 33.78
C PHE A 698 3.78 -4.08 33.94
N GLN A 699 3.99 -3.27 34.98
CA GLN A 699 3.26 -2.01 35.17
C GLN A 699 3.56 -1.01 34.04
N ASP A 700 4.82 -0.91 33.61
CA ASP A 700 5.22 -0.08 32.48
C ASP A 700 4.58 -0.55 31.17
N MET A 701 4.47 -1.87 30.98
CA MET A 701 3.80 -2.46 29.82
C MET A 701 2.30 -2.10 29.81
N ASP A 702 1.61 -2.26 30.95
CA ASP A 702 0.19 -1.96 31.09
C ASP A 702 -0.08 -0.47 30.86
N ALA A 703 0.75 0.41 31.41
CA ALA A 703 0.65 1.86 31.24
C ALA A 703 0.79 2.30 29.77
N ARG A 704 1.66 1.63 29.00
CA ARG A 704 1.92 1.96 27.59
C ARG A 704 0.87 1.41 26.63
N TYR A 705 0.47 0.16 26.82
CA TYR A 705 -0.33 -0.57 25.83
C TYR A 705 -1.80 -0.75 26.23
N GLY A 706 -2.18 -0.40 27.46
CA GLY A 706 -3.53 -0.64 27.97
C GLY A 706 -3.95 -2.11 27.96
N ARG A 707 -2.97 -3.02 27.86
CA ARG A 707 -3.19 -4.48 27.74
C ARG A 707 -3.37 -5.07 29.12
N SER A 708 -4.62 -5.33 29.51
CA SER A 708 -5.00 -6.03 30.75
C SER A 708 -4.82 -7.56 30.71
N ASP A 709 -4.19 -8.09 29.67
CA ASP A 709 -3.94 -9.52 29.44
C ASP A 709 -2.77 -10.03 30.32
N GLY A 710 -2.97 -9.95 31.63
CA GLY A 710 -2.01 -10.31 32.69
C GLY A 710 -1.73 -11.81 32.87
N ALA A 711 -1.73 -12.62 31.81
CA ALA A 711 -1.42 -14.06 31.91
C ALA A 711 0.05 -14.30 32.29
N GLU A 712 0.99 -13.58 31.66
CA GLU A 712 2.41 -13.63 31.99
C GLU A 712 2.68 -13.11 33.43
N ALA A 713 2.04 -12.01 33.81
CA ALA A 713 2.12 -11.46 35.17
C ALA A 713 1.52 -12.42 36.20
N PHE A 714 0.38 -13.06 35.90
CA PHE A 714 -0.23 -14.08 36.74
C PHE A 714 0.72 -15.24 37.02
N GLY A 715 1.38 -15.78 35.99
CA GLY A 715 2.35 -16.85 36.13
C GLY A 715 3.50 -16.48 37.07
N MET A 716 4.03 -15.27 36.93
CA MET A 716 5.05 -14.72 37.83
C MET A 716 4.53 -14.59 39.27
N TYR A 717 3.37 -13.96 39.46
CA TYR A 717 2.79 -13.77 40.80
C TYR A 717 2.55 -15.11 41.49
N MET A 718 2.07 -16.12 40.77
CA MET A 718 1.85 -17.46 41.31
C MET A 718 3.17 -18.12 41.78
N ARG A 719 4.24 -18.05 40.96
CA ARG A 719 5.55 -18.62 41.32
C ARG A 719 6.21 -17.90 42.50
N CYS A 720 5.91 -16.61 42.67
CA CYS A 720 6.55 -15.76 43.67
C CYS A 720 5.69 -15.57 44.93
N ALA A 721 4.43 -16.03 44.95
CA ALA A 721 3.50 -15.84 46.06
C ALA A 721 3.99 -16.41 47.40
N SER A 722 4.79 -17.49 47.39
CA SER A 722 5.41 -18.04 48.61
C SER A 722 6.70 -17.34 49.02
N LYS A 723 7.24 -16.47 48.16
CA LYS A 723 8.56 -15.83 48.31
C LYS A 723 8.45 -14.34 48.68
N ASP A 724 7.37 -13.67 48.31
CA ASP A 724 7.13 -12.25 48.57
C ASP A 724 5.64 -11.99 48.89
N PRO A 725 5.30 -11.40 50.05
CA PRO A 725 3.92 -11.08 50.43
C PRO A 725 3.19 -10.17 49.44
N ARG A 726 3.89 -9.26 48.76
CA ARG A 726 3.30 -8.38 47.73
C ARG A 726 2.87 -9.19 46.52
N MET A 727 3.72 -10.15 46.09
CA MET A 727 3.38 -11.04 44.98
C MET A 727 2.20 -11.95 45.34
N LYS A 728 2.09 -12.37 46.60
CA LYS A 728 0.92 -13.11 47.10
C LYS A 728 -0.37 -12.31 46.95
N GLN A 729 -0.36 -11.04 47.36
CA GLN A 729 -1.53 -10.18 47.22
C GLN A 729 -1.93 -10.01 45.74
N ARG A 730 -0.95 -9.73 44.85
CA ARG A 730 -1.18 -9.63 43.41
C ARG A 730 -1.74 -10.92 42.81
N PHE A 731 -1.20 -12.07 43.22
CA PHE A 731 -1.71 -13.37 42.80
C PHE A 731 -3.17 -13.56 43.23
N GLU A 732 -3.53 -13.23 44.46
CA GLU A 732 -4.92 -13.36 44.95
C GLU A 732 -5.90 -12.43 44.23
N GLU A 733 -5.47 -11.22 43.84
CA GLU A 733 -6.24 -10.28 43.02
C GLU A 733 -6.52 -10.87 41.62
N GLU A 734 -5.48 -11.31 40.91
CA GLU A 734 -5.61 -11.89 39.57
C GLU A 734 -6.30 -13.26 39.57
N LEU A 735 -6.09 -14.06 40.62
CA LEU A 735 -6.76 -15.35 40.81
C LEU A 735 -8.28 -15.17 40.85
N ARG A 736 -8.78 -14.20 41.61
CA ARG A 736 -10.24 -13.91 41.66
C ARG A 736 -10.79 -13.47 40.30
N ARG A 737 -9.98 -12.79 39.49
CA ARG A 737 -10.36 -12.29 38.16
C ARG A 737 -10.40 -13.40 37.12
N ILE A 738 -9.38 -14.25 37.06
CA ILE A 738 -9.20 -15.28 36.02
C ILE A 738 -9.88 -16.61 36.42
N PHE A 739 -9.83 -16.95 37.71
CA PHE A 739 -10.41 -18.16 38.31
C PHE A 739 -11.38 -17.79 39.43
N PRO A 740 -12.60 -17.30 39.12
CA PRO A 740 -13.55 -16.87 40.14
C PRO A 740 -13.98 -17.99 41.11
N ALA A 741 -13.91 -19.25 40.67
CA ALA A 741 -14.14 -20.43 41.50
C ALA A 741 -12.85 -21.01 42.13
N GLY A 742 -11.73 -20.30 42.03
CA GLY A 742 -10.38 -20.81 42.35
C GLY A 742 -9.87 -21.81 41.31
N ILE A 743 -8.59 -22.19 41.44
CA ILE A 743 -7.98 -23.24 40.61
C ILE A 743 -8.50 -24.60 41.09
N GLN A 744 -9.16 -25.34 40.20
CA GLN A 744 -9.76 -26.65 40.49
C GLN A 744 -8.89 -27.78 39.94
N PRO A 745 -8.76 -28.92 40.64
CA PRO A 745 -8.12 -30.11 40.08
C PRO A 745 -8.97 -30.70 38.94
N PHE A 746 -8.32 -31.37 37.98
CA PHE A 746 -8.99 -32.11 36.92
C PHE A 746 -8.92 -33.62 37.18
N ASP A 747 -10.07 -34.29 37.17
CA ASP A 747 -10.20 -35.74 37.28
C ASP A 747 -10.87 -36.30 36.01
N ALA A 748 -10.09 -36.96 35.16
CA ALA A 748 -10.55 -37.53 33.91
C ALA A 748 -11.63 -38.61 34.09
N ALA A 749 -11.64 -39.33 35.22
CA ALA A 749 -12.60 -40.40 35.48
C ALA A 749 -14.00 -39.87 35.82
N ARG A 750 -14.09 -38.62 36.29
CA ARG A 750 -15.35 -37.96 36.67
C ARG A 750 -15.77 -36.85 35.70
N ALA A 751 -14.92 -36.54 34.72
CA ALA A 751 -15.19 -35.51 33.74
C ALA A 751 -16.25 -35.95 32.71
N PRO A 752 -17.16 -35.06 32.27
CA PRO A 752 -18.17 -35.39 31.26
C PRO A 752 -17.54 -35.73 29.90
N LEU A 753 -18.17 -36.60 29.11
CA LEU A 753 -17.73 -36.96 27.76
C LEU A 753 -18.84 -36.58 26.75
N PRO A 754 -18.62 -35.61 25.83
CA PRO A 754 -17.44 -34.74 25.71
C PRO A 754 -17.31 -33.72 26.85
N PRO A 755 -16.16 -33.04 27.01
CA PRO A 755 -16.02 -31.93 27.97
C PRO A 755 -17.06 -30.85 27.69
N ARG A 756 -17.47 -30.13 28.75
CA ARG A 756 -18.40 -28.97 28.61
C ARG A 756 -17.69 -27.70 28.18
N THR A 757 -16.45 -27.52 28.63
CA THR A 757 -15.64 -26.33 28.43
C THR A 757 -14.17 -26.71 28.23
N GLY A 758 -13.37 -25.80 27.69
CA GLY A 758 -11.94 -25.99 27.49
C GLY A 758 -11.40 -25.03 26.43
N VAL A 759 -10.24 -25.37 25.85
CA VAL A 759 -9.63 -24.61 24.77
C VAL A 759 -9.36 -25.52 23.58
N THR A 760 -9.91 -25.21 22.42
CA THR A 760 -9.69 -26.00 21.21
C THR A 760 -8.49 -25.51 20.41
N LEU A 761 -7.76 -26.44 19.80
CA LEU A 761 -6.74 -26.14 18.80
C LEU A 761 -7.42 -25.97 17.44
N ALA A 762 -7.56 -24.73 16.97
CA ALA A 762 -8.15 -24.43 15.67
C ALA A 762 -7.25 -24.88 14.50
N THR A 763 -5.94 -24.92 14.76
CA THR A 763 -4.87 -25.29 13.81
C THR A 763 -3.82 -26.15 14.51
N THR A 764 -3.25 -27.14 13.82
CA THR A 764 -2.13 -27.97 14.31
C THR A 764 -1.07 -28.13 13.21
N PRO A 765 0.11 -27.50 13.35
CA PRO A 765 1.23 -27.75 12.46
C PRO A 765 1.82 -29.14 12.72
N ALA A 766 2.53 -29.70 11.74
CA ALA A 766 3.04 -31.08 11.78
C ALA A 766 3.87 -31.40 13.04
N TRP A 767 4.66 -30.45 13.55
CA TRP A 767 5.47 -30.66 14.76
C TRP A 767 4.63 -30.77 16.06
N VAL A 768 3.44 -30.15 16.08
CA VAL A 768 2.47 -30.26 17.18
C VAL A 768 1.75 -31.62 17.09
N GLU A 769 1.41 -32.06 15.87
CA GLU A 769 0.81 -33.37 15.63
C GLU A 769 1.75 -34.52 15.99
N LYS A 770 3.04 -34.40 15.65
CA LYS A 770 4.09 -35.34 16.08
C LYS A 770 4.22 -35.45 17.60
N ARG A 771 3.81 -34.42 18.35
CA ARG A 771 3.75 -34.39 19.81
C ARG A 771 2.40 -34.87 20.36
N GLY A 772 1.55 -35.45 19.51
CA GLY A 772 0.31 -36.12 19.90
C GLY A 772 -0.93 -35.23 19.95
N LEU A 773 -0.84 -33.96 19.57
CA LEU A 773 -1.97 -33.02 19.57
C LEU A 773 -2.60 -32.90 18.19
N GLN A 774 -3.89 -33.24 18.08
CA GLN A 774 -4.62 -33.22 16.81
C GLN A 774 -5.47 -31.96 16.63
N ARG A 775 -5.76 -31.60 15.37
CA ARG A 775 -6.68 -30.50 15.06
C ARG A 775 -8.06 -30.76 15.70
N GLY A 776 -8.60 -29.74 16.36
CA GLY A 776 -9.88 -29.84 17.07
C GLY A 776 -9.79 -30.52 18.45
N ALA A 777 -8.61 -30.97 18.88
CA ALA A 777 -8.42 -31.43 20.25
C ALA A 777 -8.77 -30.30 21.23
N VAL A 778 -9.38 -30.67 22.36
CA VAL A 778 -9.79 -29.72 23.41
C VAL A 778 -8.91 -29.91 24.63
N ILE A 779 -8.09 -28.93 24.94
CA ILE A 779 -7.30 -28.89 26.18
C ILE A 779 -8.24 -28.55 27.33
N VAL A 780 -8.27 -29.40 28.35
CA VAL A 780 -9.17 -29.29 29.51
C VAL A 780 -8.41 -29.15 30.82
N ALA A 781 -7.11 -29.46 30.84
CA ALA A 781 -6.27 -29.26 32.00
C ALA A 781 -4.81 -28.98 31.63
N ILE A 782 -4.12 -28.25 32.51
CA ILE A 782 -2.67 -28.02 32.50
C ILE A 782 -2.13 -28.35 33.89
N GLU A 783 -1.10 -29.18 34.00
CA GLU A 783 -0.47 -29.58 35.27
C GLU A 783 -1.49 -30.09 36.31
N GLY A 784 -2.45 -30.90 35.84
CA GLY A 784 -3.53 -31.45 36.67
C GLY A 784 -4.60 -30.43 37.11
N ARG A 785 -4.55 -29.18 36.64
CA ARG A 785 -5.50 -28.11 36.96
C ARG A 785 -6.45 -27.87 35.80
N ARG A 786 -7.75 -27.83 36.09
CA ARG A 786 -8.82 -27.63 35.12
C ARG A 786 -8.78 -26.23 34.51
N ILE A 787 -9.06 -26.14 33.22
CA ILE A 787 -9.30 -24.89 32.49
C ILE A 787 -10.68 -24.92 31.81
N GLU A 788 -11.29 -23.75 31.68
CA GLU A 788 -12.61 -23.59 31.07
C GLU A 788 -12.62 -22.65 29.86
N ASN A 789 -11.59 -21.82 29.71
CA ASN A 789 -11.46 -20.83 28.65
C ASN A 789 -9.98 -20.47 28.39
N GLN A 790 -9.76 -19.65 27.37
CA GLN A 790 -8.47 -19.22 26.88
C GLN A 790 -7.70 -18.39 27.92
N ALA A 791 -8.36 -17.54 28.70
CA ALA A 791 -7.70 -16.75 29.74
C ALA A 791 -7.07 -17.66 30.81
N GLN A 792 -7.79 -18.69 31.25
CA GLN A 792 -7.30 -19.68 32.21
C GLN A 792 -6.17 -20.53 31.64
N TYR A 793 -6.27 -20.94 30.37
CA TYR A 793 -5.19 -21.63 29.66
C TYR A 793 -3.91 -20.78 29.62
N LEU A 794 -4.01 -19.51 29.19
CA LEU A 794 -2.87 -18.62 29.07
C LEU A 794 -2.20 -18.40 30.44
N ALA A 795 -3.00 -18.20 31.49
CA ALA A 795 -2.51 -18.02 32.85
C ALA A 795 -1.77 -19.25 33.40
N LEU A 796 -2.36 -20.45 33.29
CA LEU A 796 -1.74 -21.68 33.80
C LEU A 796 -0.57 -22.17 32.96
N ARG A 797 -0.56 -21.90 31.65
CA ARG A 797 0.59 -22.15 30.77
C ARG A 797 1.82 -21.42 31.26
N GLU A 798 1.66 -20.19 31.75
CA GLU A 798 2.76 -19.36 32.23
C GLU A 798 3.19 -19.70 33.67
N VAL A 799 2.72 -20.77 34.32
CA VAL A 799 3.13 -21.11 35.70
C VAL A 799 4.49 -21.79 35.77
N GLY A 800 4.84 -22.65 34.81
CA GLY A 800 6.18 -23.23 34.71
C GLY A 800 7.20 -22.32 34.01
N LEU A 801 8.48 -22.57 34.25
CA LEU A 801 9.61 -21.87 33.59
C LEU A 801 10.40 -22.78 32.64
N ASP A 802 10.24 -24.09 32.75
CA ASP A 802 10.81 -25.05 31.79
C ASP A 802 9.98 -25.12 30.51
N ASP A 803 10.43 -25.95 29.55
CA ASP A 803 9.74 -26.18 28.30
C ASP A 803 8.74 -27.35 28.39
N GLU A 804 8.62 -28.01 29.54
CA GLU A 804 7.72 -29.13 29.74
C GLU A 804 6.30 -28.64 30.05
N LEU A 805 5.31 -29.29 29.44
CA LEU A 805 3.90 -29.00 29.64
C LEU A 805 3.11 -30.30 29.78
N ASP A 806 2.56 -30.52 30.97
CA ASP A 806 1.63 -31.62 31.23
C ASP A 806 0.21 -31.17 30.91
N LEU A 807 -0.42 -31.81 29.93
CA LEU A 807 -1.77 -31.51 29.46
C LEU A 807 -2.71 -32.68 29.68
N VAL A 808 -4.00 -32.37 29.84
CA VAL A 808 -5.07 -33.32 29.53
C VAL A 808 -5.87 -32.77 28.36
N VAL A 809 -5.97 -33.57 27.31
CA VAL A 809 -6.70 -33.23 26.08
C VAL A 809 -7.81 -34.24 25.82
N PHE A 810 -8.96 -33.74 25.39
CA PHE A 810 -10.01 -34.54 24.81
C PHE A 810 -9.83 -34.60 23.30
N GLN A 811 -9.52 -35.79 22.79
CA GLN A 811 -9.36 -36.10 21.38
C GLN A 811 -9.66 -37.57 21.12
N ASN A 812 -10.21 -37.89 19.94
CA ASN A 812 -10.66 -39.25 19.60
C ASN A 812 -11.64 -39.85 20.63
N GLY A 813 -12.57 -39.02 21.13
CA GLY A 813 -13.64 -39.45 22.04
C GLY A 813 -13.22 -39.75 23.48
N ARG A 814 -11.97 -39.48 23.87
CA ARG A 814 -11.46 -39.77 25.22
C ARG A 814 -10.52 -38.69 25.74
N TYR A 815 -10.39 -38.61 27.06
CA TYR A 815 -9.35 -37.82 27.72
C TYR A 815 -8.01 -38.55 27.63
N GLN A 816 -6.96 -37.83 27.22
CA GLN A 816 -5.61 -38.34 27.06
C GLN A 816 -4.64 -37.42 27.82
N PRO A 817 -3.87 -37.93 28.79
CA PRO A 817 -2.75 -37.18 29.34
C PRO A 817 -1.65 -37.11 28.27
N LEU A 818 -1.11 -35.91 28.06
CA LEU A 818 0.04 -35.67 27.18
C LEU A 818 1.11 -34.91 27.95
N LYS A 819 2.33 -35.41 27.90
CA LYS A 819 3.51 -34.69 28.36
C LYS A 819 4.33 -34.30 27.15
N ILE A 820 4.57 -33.01 27.00
CA ILE A 820 5.14 -32.44 25.78
C ILE A 820 6.19 -31.40 26.13
N SER A 821 7.29 -31.43 25.39
CA SER A 821 8.34 -30.41 25.46
C SER A 821 8.17 -29.41 24.32
N VAL A 822 7.95 -28.14 24.67
CA VAL A 822 7.67 -27.04 23.74
C VAL A 822 8.37 -25.76 24.20
N PRO A 823 9.18 -25.11 23.35
CA PRO A 823 9.88 -23.88 23.72
C PRO A 823 8.98 -22.81 24.31
N SER A 824 9.34 -22.29 25.48
CA SER A 824 8.56 -21.30 26.24
C SER A 824 7.10 -21.73 26.51
N ARG A 825 6.82 -23.04 26.48
CA ARG A 825 5.49 -23.65 26.61
C ARG A 825 4.47 -23.11 25.60
N ARG A 826 4.91 -22.64 24.42
CA ARG A 826 4.05 -22.01 23.38
C ARG A 826 4.00 -22.82 22.09
N PHE A 827 2.81 -23.24 21.71
CA PHE A 827 2.57 -23.99 20.47
C PHE A 827 2.61 -23.16 19.18
N GLY A 828 2.51 -21.83 19.26
CA GLY A 828 2.41 -20.99 18.06
C GLY A 828 1.15 -21.25 17.21
N VAL A 829 0.06 -21.74 17.82
CA VAL A 829 -1.20 -22.05 17.13
C VAL A 829 -2.35 -21.15 17.56
N ASN A 830 -3.38 -21.06 16.72
CA ASN A 830 -4.63 -20.39 17.07
C ASN A 830 -5.43 -21.24 18.06
N LEU A 831 -5.78 -20.62 19.18
CA LEU A 831 -6.57 -21.21 20.27
C LEU A 831 -7.91 -20.49 20.35
N ALA A 832 -8.98 -21.22 20.67
CA ALA A 832 -10.30 -20.63 20.88
C ALA A 832 -11.00 -21.29 22.08
N ASP A 833 -11.90 -20.55 22.72
CA ASP A 833 -12.78 -21.10 23.74
C ASP A 833 -13.62 -22.22 23.14
N TYR A 834 -13.64 -23.36 23.83
CA TYR A 834 -14.51 -24.47 23.51
C TYR A 834 -15.68 -24.49 24.49
N ARG A 835 -16.89 -24.59 23.95
CA ARG A 835 -18.11 -24.91 24.70
C ARG A 835 -18.85 -26.01 23.96
N ALA A 836 -19.23 -27.07 24.66
CA ALA A 836 -20.13 -28.07 24.11
C ALA A 836 -21.49 -27.42 23.83
N ASN A 837 -22.04 -27.68 22.65
CA ASN A 837 -23.42 -27.30 22.29
C ASN A 837 -24.43 -28.12 23.09
#